data_AF-A0A835YRR9-F1
#
_entry.id   AF-A0A835YRR9-F1
#
_cell.length_a   1.000
_cell.length_b   1.000
_cell.length_c   1.000
_cell.angle_alpha   90.00
_cell.angle_beta   90.00
_cell.angle_gamma   90.00
#
_symmetry.space_group_name_H-M   'P 1'
#
loop_
_entity.id
_entity.type
_entity.pdbx_description
1 polymer ?
#
loop_
_entity_poly.entity_id
_entity_poly.type
_entity_poly.pdbx_seq_one_letter_code
_entity_poly.pdbx_strand_id
1 'polypeptide(L)'
;MNCPVLLGSGPYCSEQQEIPATELHVASLRTFIFTIKQSALVQALRLKVREQELVADVLKAEVATLRAWSPDQVNDLVIAKTCGGPKRFRPKTREELQNELSALEKKHVRALLKLKQAAEQGGGGGGGGVDAAAAAAPSVQEGPEVAVEEAPRFAPSMEDVAALMEELEELRVAVKTGVSAPLHEYCNFKLYTACFARSRAKHKVAALFKAHDINLQHQATELERLRSHNSELVQEGERLGHAARRNKDLRGKNAALVERVEALAAAHDEALEELHHAQTRLALYEEGAKMYFGSVQHLEVYSSSHVSKYCIFALEELHHAQTRLALYDEEAKLEADALRTQLASAVTEAAAAAEREASLAGDAEAGLAAAVKQAAEARHQLRARTVALEAAQGAARDAEKRTRRLQDAHDKLAADVAHLGKDAAAAETFRERLRAVNAENKTLRKRVEELAAARDAERERALRLEVASSLTASAPSQPQLPAVTPASPVPTAPASPQPQHSPTTRGDSAPPVKVLTEGDRARVARRGGLRGAPGGDRVAELADRRAALEACSPAQQALLDDLEDLAMDLSDQASLLSSQLREAQASEAASAKECGELRGAITELQHQVSAAKVVTRRLSATAPPLSTDGSAPKKPHAPLGAAHMRQVDALRAQLAAAEAERRAAARRCEALELELAAARMEADLYRTRHAAAAKELAAAVAELEAGGDDATAAAPSAAVAAAAATLASVPDIQAAAAARLRAVEAEAVKCREKREQLTVELDETAQYVVILEDRLAGLGYRVGEGGDHEPGVS
;
A
#
# COMPACT_ATOMS: atom_id res chain seq x y z
N MET A 1 -4.62 76.55 21.68
CA MET A 1 -4.96 77.08 20.34
C MET A 1 -4.71 75.98 19.32
N ASN A 2 -5.45 75.99 18.22
CA ASN A 2 -5.54 74.84 17.31
C ASN A 2 -4.34 74.76 16.36
N CYS A 3 -3.91 73.53 16.05
CA CYS A 3 -3.16 73.21 14.83
C CYS A 3 -3.80 71.95 14.21
N PRO A 4 -4.11 71.95 12.90
CA PRO A 4 -4.88 70.87 12.28
C PRO A 4 -4.00 69.67 11.93
N VAL A 5 -4.53 68.47 12.17
CA VAL A 5 -3.96 67.21 11.64
C VAL A 5 -4.40 67.06 10.19
N LEU A 6 -3.45 67.10 9.26
CA LEU A 6 -3.69 66.71 7.87
C LEU A 6 -3.33 65.23 7.68
N LEU A 7 -4.36 64.39 7.61
CA LEU A 7 -4.26 62.98 7.25
C LEU A 7 -3.99 62.85 5.74
N GLY A 8 -2.74 62.56 5.38
CA GLY A 8 -2.37 62.09 4.04
C GLY A 8 -2.47 60.56 3.95
N SER A 9 -3.64 60.04 3.62
CA SER A 9 -3.86 58.59 3.46
C SER A 9 -3.33 58.08 2.11
N GLY A 10 -2.16 57.44 2.11
CA GLY A 10 -1.67 56.63 0.99
C GLY A 10 -2.10 55.16 1.15
N PRO A 11 -2.75 54.52 0.16
CA PRO A 11 -3.19 53.13 0.26
C PRO A 11 -2.06 52.16 -0.08
N TYR A 12 -1.12 51.97 0.86
CA TYR A 12 -0.22 50.81 0.80
C TYR A 12 -0.92 49.59 1.41
N CYS A 13 -1.57 48.79 0.56
CA CYS A 13 -2.07 47.46 0.91
C CYS A 13 -0.90 46.47 1.05
N SER A 14 -0.11 46.61 2.11
CA SER A 14 0.70 45.50 2.62
C SER A 14 -0.23 44.58 3.41
N GLU A 15 -0.96 43.72 2.71
CA GLU A 15 -1.82 42.69 3.29
C GLU A 15 -0.95 41.57 3.90
N GLN A 16 -0.26 41.92 5.00
CA GLN A 16 0.35 40.93 5.87
C GLN A 16 -0.79 40.11 6.46
N GLN A 17 -0.98 38.90 5.92
CA GLN A 17 -1.86 37.90 6.51
C GLN A 17 -1.34 37.60 7.92
N GLU A 18 -1.96 38.23 8.91
CA GLU A 18 -1.82 37.84 10.31
C GLU A 18 -2.29 36.38 10.41
N ILE A 19 -1.32 35.45 10.44
CA ILE A 19 -1.59 34.04 10.74
C ILE A 19 -2.36 34.05 12.06
N PRO A 20 -3.63 33.61 12.08
CA PRO A 20 -4.48 33.81 13.25
C PRO A 20 -3.80 33.10 14.43
N ALA A 21 -3.69 33.79 15.57
CA ALA A 21 -2.87 33.34 16.70
C ALA A 21 -3.22 31.92 17.20
N THR A 22 -4.42 31.44 16.88
CA THR A 22 -4.90 30.07 17.06
C THR A 22 -4.09 29.02 16.29
N GLU A 23 -3.67 29.28 15.04
CA GLU A 23 -2.88 28.32 14.24
C GLU A 23 -1.46 28.18 14.78
N LEU A 24 -0.81 29.28 15.17
CA LEU A 24 0.48 29.27 15.86
C LEU A 24 0.38 28.48 17.18
N HIS A 25 -0.71 28.67 17.92
CA HIS A 25 -0.97 27.94 19.17
C HIS A 25 -1.19 26.44 18.93
N VAL A 26 -1.95 26.05 17.89
CA VAL A 26 -2.15 24.64 17.51
C VAL A 26 -0.85 23.99 17.03
N ALA A 27 -0.01 24.70 16.28
CA ALA A 27 1.32 24.22 15.89
C ALA A 27 2.21 23.97 17.13
N SER A 28 2.24 24.92 18.07
CA SER A 28 2.95 24.79 19.35
C SER A 28 2.45 23.61 20.20
N LEU A 29 1.13 23.43 20.32
CA LEU A 29 0.55 22.28 21.03
C LEU A 29 0.91 20.94 20.36
N ARG A 30 0.97 20.88 19.03
CA ARG A 30 1.40 19.67 18.30
C ARG A 30 2.87 19.33 18.57
N THR A 31 3.77 20.30 18.57
CA THR A 31 5.19 20.05 18.90
C THR A 31 5.36 19.66 20.38
N PHE A 32 4.58 20.25 21.29
CA PHE A 32 4.57 19.88 22.71
C PHE A 32 4.05 18.45 22.96
N ILE A 33 2.97 18.04 22.29
CA ILE A 33 2.46 16.66 22.37
C ILE A 33 3.48 15.67 21.80
N PHE A 34 4.19 16.04 20.73
CA PHE A 34 5.26 15.22 20.16
C PHE A 34 6.44 15.04 21.13
N THR A 35 6.92 16.11 21.77
CA THR A 35 8.03 16.02 22.74
C THR A 35 7.65 15.26 24.02
N ILE A 36 6.38 15.33 24.46
CA ILE A 36 5.86 14.46 25.52
C ILE A 36 5.91 12.99 25.10
N LYS A 37 5.40 12.63 23.91
CA LYS A 37 5.44 11.24 23.41
C LYS A 37 6.87 10.73 23.25
N GLN A 38 7.77 11.55 22.72
CA GLN A 38 9.18 11.21 22.55
C GLN A 38 9.89 11.01 23.90
N SER A 39 9.67 11.90 24.87
CA SER A 39 10.27 11.78 26.20
C SER A 39 9.74 10.57 26.98
N ALA A 40 8.44 10.26 26.89
CA ALA A 40 7.85 9.05 27.45
C ALA A 40 8.45 7.76 26.84
N LEU A 41 8.62 7.71 25.51
CA LEU A 41 9.28 6.59 24.82
C LEU A 41 10.75 6.44 25.26
N VAL A 42 11.49 7.53 25.36
CA VAL A 42 12.89 7.53 25.84
C VAL A 42 12.97 7.06 27.29
N GLN A 43 12.03 7.44 28.16
CA GLN A 43 11.96 6.93 29.53
C GLN A 43 11.66 5.42 29.57
N ALA A 44 10.71 4.94 28.78
CA ALA A 44 10.38 3.52 28.68
C ALA A 44 11.56 2.68 28.16
N LEU A 45 12.31 3.19 27.17
CA LEU A 45 13.53 2.54 26.68
C LEU A 45 14.64 2.53 27.73
N ARG A 46 14.84 3.63 28.47
CA ARG A 46 15.81 3.69 29.59
C ARG A 46 15.46 2.73 30.73
N LEU A 47 14.17 2.53 31.02
CA LEU A 47 13.72 1.53 32.00
C LEU A 47 14.03 0.11 31.51
N LYS A 48 13.68 -0.24 30.26
CA LYS A 48 14.02 -1.54 29.66
C LYS A 48 15.51 -1.84 29.67
N VAL A 49 16.36 -0.85 29.37
CA VAL A 49 17.83 -1.03 29.44
C VAL A 49 18.28 -1.32 30.88
N ARG A 50 17.78 -0.57 31.87
CA ARG A 50 18.09 -0.84 33.29
C ARG A 50 17.60 -2.20 33.78
N GLU A 51 16.44 -2.64 33.31
CA GLU A 51 15.91 -3.99 33.60
C GLU A 51 16.81 -5.07 32.99
N GLN A 52 17.29 -4.89 31.75
CA GLN A 52 18.23 -5.79 31.09
C GLN A 52 19.61 -5.80 31.78
N GLU A 53 20.12 -4.65 32.20
CA GLU A 53 21.35 -4.51 32.99
C GLU A 53 21.22 -5.23 34.34
N LEU A 54 20.09 -5.04 35.05
CA LEU A 54 19.80 -5.72 36.31
C LEU A 54 19.72 -7.24 36.15
N VAL A 55 19.03 -7.73 35.11
CA VAL A 55 18.98 -9.17 34.79
C VAL A 55 20.37 -9.71 34.48
N ALA A 56 21.20 -8.96 33.74
CA ALA A 56 22.58 -9.35 33.45
C ALA A 56 23.45 -9.40 34.72
N ASP A 57 23.29 -8.46 35.65
CA ASP A 57 24.06 -8.43 36.90
C ASP A 57 23.60 -9.51 37.89
N VAL A 58 22.30 -9.80 37.98
CA VAL A 58 21.77 -10.96 38.72
C VAL A 58 22.31 -12.26 38.12
N LEU A 59 22.33 -12.41 36.79
CA LEU A 59 22.91 -13.58 36.12
C LEU A 59 24.42 -13.72 36.36
N LYS A 60 25.19 -12.63 36.31
CA LYS A 60 26.62 -12.65 36.68
C LYS A 60 26.81 -13.11 38.12
N ALA A 61 25.97 -12.64 39.05
CA ALA A 61 26.04 -13.05 40.46
C ALA A 61 25.66 -14.54 40.64
N GLU A 62 24.57 -15.01 40.02
CA GLU A 62 24.17 -16.41 40.02
C GLU A 62 25.32 -17.30 39.47
N VAL A 63 25.83 -17.00 38.27
CA VAL A 63 26.94 -17.75 37.64
C VAL A 63 28.22 -17.70 38.50
N ALA A 64 28.55 -16.57 39.13
CA ALA A 64 29.71 -16.45 40.02
C ALA A 64 29.60 -17.32 41.29
N THR A 65 28.38 -17.55 41.80
CA THR A 65 28.14 -18.50 42.91
C THR A 65 28.16 -19.96 42.45
N LEU A 66 27.75 -20.24 41.21
CA LEU A 66 27.65 -21.59 40.63
C LEU A 66 28.97 -22.08 40.00
N ARG A 67 30.09 -21.90 40.71
CA ARG A 67 31.49 -22.12 40.28
C ARG A 67 31.86 -23.51 39.72
N ALA A 68 30.96 -24.49 39.73
CA ALA A 68 31.18 -25.86 39.28
C ALA A 68 30.35 -26.27 38.05
N TRP A 69 29.61 -25.34 37.43
CA TRP A 69 28.72 -25.65 36.31
C TRP A 69 29.49 -25.76 34.99
N SER A 70 29.10 -26.74 34.17
CA SER A 70 29.60 -26.88 32.80
C SER A 70 29.07 -25.74 31.91
N PRO A 71 29.78 -25.36 30.83
CA PRO A 71 29.34 -24.28 29.94
C PRO A 71 27.95 -24.54 29.34
N ASP A 72 27.61 -25.81 29.05
CA ASP A 72 26.28 -26.18 28.55
C ASP A 72 25.18 -25.82 29.59
N GLN A 73 25.43 -26.03 30.89
CA GLN A 73 24.50 -25.70 31.99
C GLN A 73 24.40 -24.19 32.26
N VAL A 74 25.52 -23.46 32.12
CA VAL A 74 25.52 -21.99 32.22
C VAL A 74 24.68 -21.39 31.09
N ASN A 75 24.84 -21.91 29.87
CA ASN A 75 24.02 -21.55 28.72
C ASN A 75 22.54 -21.81 28.99
N ASP A 76 22.16 -23.01 29.46
CA ASP A 76 20.76 -23.35 29.76
C ASP A 76 20.14 -22.42 30.85
N LEU A 77 20.92 -22.00 31.86
CA LEU A 77 20.49 -21.02 32.86
C LEU A 77 20.23 -19.64 32.25
N VAL A 78 21.15 -19.14 31.42
CA VAL A 78 20.99 -17.87 30.70
C VAL A 78 19.74 -17.93 29.82
N ILE A 79 19.56 -19.00 29.05
CA ILE A 79 18.40 -19.22 28.17
C ILE A 79 17.09 -19.21 28.99
N ALA A 80 17.04 -19.89 30.13
CA ALA A 80 15.84 -19.98 30.97
C ALA A 80 15.46 -18.63 31.61
N LYS A 81 16.43 -17.75 31.89
CA LYS A 81 16.24 -16.49 32.61
C LYS A 81 16.06 -15.28 31.69
N THR A 82 16.70 -15.27 30.51
CA THR A 82 16.66 -14.14 29.56
C THR A 82 15.56 -14.25 28.51
N CYS A 83 15.10 -15.46 28.19
CA CYS A 83 14.21 -15.69 27.06
C CYS A 83 12.80 -16.11 27.50
N GLY A 84 11.91 -15.15 27.62
CA GLY A 84 10.48 -15.39 27.85
C GLY A 84 9.81 -16.09 26.65
N GLY A 85 8.88 -17.00 26.95
CA GLY A 85 8.03 -17.67 25.96
C GLY A 85 8.50 -19.06 25.50
N PRO A 86 7.62 -19.87 24.89
CA PRO A 86 7.92 -21.27 24.55
C PRO A 86 8.98 -21.40 23.46
N LYS A 87 9.90 -22.36 23.61
CA LYS A 87 11.04 -22.61 22.72
C LYS A 87 10.67 -22.79 21.23
N ARG A 88 9.42 -23.15 20.91
CA ARG A 88 8.92 -23.32 19.54
C ARG A 88 8.64 -22.01 18.79
N PHE A 89 8.44 -20.89 19.50
CA PHE A 89 7.97 -19.63 18.91
C PHE A 89 8.97 -18.48 18.99
N ARG A 90 10.12 -18.68 19.64
CA ARG A 90 11.23 -17.72 19.66
C ARG A 90 12.32 -18.12 18.65
N PRO A 91 13.05 -17.16 18.05
CA PRO A 91 14.28 -17.47 17.33
C PRO A 91 15.30 -18.10 18.28
N LYS A 92 16.12 -19.05 17.78
CA LYS A 92 17.15 -19.71 18.59
C LYS A 92 18.19 -18.70 19.07
N THR A 93 18.57 -18.77 20.34
CA THR A 93 19.63 -17.91 20.87
C THR A 93 21.02 -18.44 20.52
N ARG A 94 22.05 -17.60 20.72
CA ARG A 94 23.44 -17.98 20.51
C ARG A 94 23.84 -19.16 21.39
N GLU A 95 23.35 -19.18 22.62
CA GLU A 95 23.58 -20.19 23.65
C GLU A 95 22.91 -21.51 23.26
N GLU A 96 21.68 -21.46 22.72
CA GLU A 96 20.99 -22.65 22.20
C GLU A 96 21.74 -23.26 21.00
N LEU A 97 22.24 -22.41 20.10
CA LEU A 97 23.06 -22.86 18.96
C LEU A 97 24.42 -23.43 19.40
N GLN A 98 25.04 -22.85 20.44
CA GLN A 98 26.31 -23.34 20.98
C GLN A 98 26.13 -24.71 21.67
N ASN A 99 25.01 -24.92 22.38
CA ASN A 99 24.66 -26.22 22.95
C ASN A 99 24.34 -27.26 21.86
N GLU A 100 23.70 -26.87 20.75
CA GLU A 100 23.49 -27.75 19.59
C GLU A 100 24.81 -28.12 18.90
N LEU A 101 25.74 -27.19 18.73
CA LEU A 101 27.09 -27.46 18.20
C LEU A 101 27.88 -28.40 19.12
N SER A 102 27.92 -28.14 20.44
CA SER A 102 28.63 -29.01 21.39
C SER A 102 28.05 -30.44 21.40
N ALA A 103 26.73 -30.59 21.23
CA ALA A 103 26.08 -31.88 21.08
C ALA A 103 26.42 -32.59 19.75
N LEU A 104 26.54 -31.85 18.64
CA LEU A 104 26.95 -32.39 17.33
C LEU A 104 28.42 -32.82 17.32
N GLU A 105 29.31 -32.04 17.92
CA GLU A 105 30.73 -32.41 18.09
C GLU A 105 30.87 -33.69 18.93
N LYS A 106 30.17 -33.76 20.07
CA LYS A 106 30.12 -34.98 20.90
C LYS A 106 29.61 -36.20 20.11
N LYS A 107 28.61 -36.02 19.23
CA LYS A 107 28.12 -37.09 18.33
C LYS A 107 29.17 -37.48 17.29
N HIS A 108 29.83 -36.51 16.66
CA HIS A 108 30.87 -36.75 15.66
C HIS A 108 32.08 -37.49 16.24
N VAL A 109 32.56 -37.11 17.43
CA VAL A 109 33.65 -37.79 18.14
C VAL A 109 33.25 -39.23 18.48
N ARG A 110 32.03 -39.45 18.97
CA ARG A 110 31.50 -40.82 19.21
C ARG A 110 31.42 -41.64 17.92
N ALA A 111 31.03 -41.05 16.79
CA ALA A 111 30.99 -41.72 15.49
C ALA A 111 32.40 -42.11 15.01
N LEU A 112 33.39 -41.22 15.14
CA LEU A 112 34.80 -41.52 14.83
C LEU A 112 35.37 -42.63 15.72
N LEU A 113 35.07 -42.60 17.02
CA LEU A 113 35.49 -43.67 17.94
C LEU A 113 34.86 -45.01 17.59
N LYS A 114 33.56 -45.04 17.23
CA LYS A 114 32.88 -46.25 16.75
C LYS A 114 33.48 -46.77 15.43
N LEU A 115 33.78 -45.90 14.47
CA LEU A 115 34.43 -46.29 13.22
C LEU A 115 35.84 -46.83 13.46
N LYS A 116 36.61 -46.23 14.37
CA LYS A 116 37.93 -46.74 14.77
C LYS A 116 37.84 -48.10 15.45
N GLN A 117 36.91 -48.27 16.39
CA GLN A 117 36.65 -49.56 17.06
C GLN A 117 36.19 -50.63 16.06
N ALA A 118 35.34 -50.29 15.09
CA ALA A 118 34.91 -51.21 14.04
C ALA A 118 36.06 -51.59 13.08
N ALA A 119 36.99 -50.67 12.79
CA ALA A 119 38.19 -50.97 12.02
C ALA A 119 39.17 -51.88 12.80
N GLU A 120 39.32 -51.65 14.11
CA GLU A 120 40.17 -52.47 14.99
C GLU A 120 39.57 -53.86 15.26
N GLN A 121 38.24 -53.99 15.32
CA GLN A 121 37.55 -55.28 15.50
C GLN A 121 37.29 -56.04 14.20
N GLY A 122 37.17 -55.35 13.06
CA GLY A 122 36.98 -55.94 11.73
C GLY A 122 38.26 -56.41 11.03
N GLY A 123 39.43 -56.14 11.60
CA GLY A 123 40.74 -56.44 10.97
C GLY A 123 41.19 -57.90 10.99
N GLY A 124 40.36 -58.85 11.45
CA GLY A 124 40.78 -60.21 11.75
C GLY A 124 39.88 -61.32 11.21
N GLY A 125 39.85 -61.54 9.89
CA GLY A 125 39.36 -62.81 9.33
C GLY A 125 38.85 -62.79 7.89
N GLY A 126 39.63 -63.36 6.95
CA GLY A 126 39.19 -63.93 5.66
C GLY A 126 38.47 -62.99 4.67
N GLY A 127 38.97 -62.67 3.48
CA GLY A 127 39.99 -63.35 2.66
C GLY A 127 39.34 -64.05 1.46
N GLY A 128 39.17 -63.34 0.34
CA GLY A 128 38.82 -63.93 -0.95
C GLY A 128 37.95 -63.06 -1.88
N GLY A 129 38.56 -62.53 -2.93
CA GLY A 129 37.93 -62.56 -4.27
C GLY A 129 37.42 -61.26 -4.90
N VAL A 130 38.29 -60.65 -5.72
CA VAL A 130 38.03 -60.09 -7.07
C VAL A 130 36.96 -58.99 -7.29
N ASP A 131 37.47 -57.77 -7.52
CA ASP A 131 37.15 -56.78 -8.57
C ASP A 131 35.75 -56.12 -8.75
N ALA A 132 35.84 -54.93 -9.38
CA ALA A 132 34.81 -54.15 -10.08
C ALA A 132 33.90 -53.18 -9.27
N ALA A 133 34.44 -51.97 -9.10
CA ALA A 133 33.80 -50.66 -9.14
C ALA A 133 32.30 -50.54 -9.53
N ALA A 134 31.54 -49.79 -8.71
CA ALA A 134 30.71 -48.67 -9.17
C ALA A 134 30.29 -47.77 -7.97
N ALA A 135 30.03 -46.49 -8.24
CA ALA A 135 29.59 -45.53 -7.23
C ALA A 135 28.06 -45.49 -7.09
N ALA A 136 27.54 -45.36 -5.86
CA ALA A 136 26.32 -44.60 -5.57
C ALA A 136 26.14 -44.33 -4.05
N ALA A 137 25.62 -43.14 -3.75
CA ALA A 137 25.23 -42.54 -2.47
C ALA A 137 24.84 -43.45 -1.28
N PRO A 138 25.25 -43.12 -0.04
CA PRO A 138 24.59 -43.61 1.18
C PRO A 138 23.28 -42.84 1.41
N SER A 139 22.16 -43.57 1.44
CA SER A 139 20.85 -43.06 1.78
C SER A 139 20.71 -42.73 3.26
N VAL A 140 19.94 -41.68 3.55
CA VAL A 140 19.46 -41.32 4.88
C VAL A 140 18.61 -42.44 5.46
N GLN A 141 18.84 -42.82 6.72
CA GLN A 141 17.79 -43.31 7.61
C GLN A 141 18.11 -42.94 9.06
N GLU A 142 17.28 -42.01 9.55
CA GLU A 142 16.65 -41.91 10.87
C GLU A 142 17.17 -42.74 12.05
N GLY A 143 17.14 -42.12 13.23
CA GLY A 143 16.64 -42.78 14.44
C GLY A 143 15.50 -41.92 15.00
N PRO A 144 15.12 -42.08 16.27
CA PRO A 144 15.26 -43.26 17.13
C PRO A 144 13.91 -43.67 17.76
N GLU A 145 13.65 -44.95 18.07
CA GLU A 145 12.96 -45.35 19.31
C GLU A 145 12.81 -46.88 19.52
N VAL A 146 12.43 -47.22 20.76
CA VAL A 146 12.01 -48.52 21.32
C VAL A 146 13.05 -49.63 21.38
N ALA A 147 13.44 -49.98 22.62
CA ALA A 147 14.09 -51.24 22.93
C ALA A 147 13.10 -52.40 22.73
N VAL A 148 13.43 -53.33 21.83
CA VAL A 148 12.76 -54.62 21.70
C VAL A 148 13.68 -55.66 22.35
N GLU A 149 13.15 -56.40 23.34
CA GLU A 149 13.86 -57.53 23.93
C GLU A 149 14.20 -58.57 22.86
N GLU A 150 15.44 -59.03 22.83
CA GLU A 150 15.86 -60.10 21.92
C GLU A 150 15.16 -61.41 22.29
N ALA A 151 14.21 -61.83 21.45
CA ALA A 151 13.64 -63.18 21.53
C ALA A 151 14.75 -64.23 21.32
N PRO A 152 14.88 -65.26 22.20
CA PRO A 152 15.94 -66.24 22.10
C PRO A 152 15.76 -67.09 20.83
N ARG A 153 16.75 -67.04 19.93
CA ARG A 153 16.82 -67.94 18.78
C ARG A 153 17.12 -69.35 19.27
N PHE A 154 16.08 -70.19 19.38
CA PHE A 154 16.21 -71.64 19.51
C PHE A 154 16.85 -72.24 18.25
N ALA A 155 18.17 -72.20 18.17
CA ALA A 155 18.93 -73.19 17.44
C ALA A 155 19.07 -74.40 18.37
N PRO A 156 18.60 -75.61 18.00
CA PRO A 156 18.82 -76.80 18.82
C PRO A 156 20.33 -77.03 18.97
N SER A 157 20.78 -77.28 20.19
CA SER A 157 22.19 -77.52 20.46
C SER A 157 22.61 -78.87 19.88
N MET A 158 23.91 -79.09 19.64
CA MET A 158 24.37 -80.41 19.21
C MET A 158 24.22 -81.47 20.33
N GLU A 159 24.01 -81.03 21.58
CA GLU A 159 23.78 -81.88 22.75
C GLU A 159 22.36 -82.48 22.74
N ASP A 160 21.35 -81.72 22.27
CA ASP A 160 19.97 -82.21 22.11
C ASP A 160 19.87 -83.37 21.09
N VAL A 161 20.72 -83.33 20.05
CA VAL A 161 20.80 -84.38 19.01
C VAL A 161 21.53 -85.62 19.53
N ALA A 162 22.50 -85.45 20.44
CA ALA A 162 23.20 -86.56 21.08
C ALA A 162 22.30 -87.34 22.05
N ALA A 163 21.49 -86.64 22.86
CA ALA A 163 20.54 -87.28 23.77
C ALA A 163 19.49 -88.14 23.03
N LEU A 164 18.98 -87.66 21.89
CA LEU A 164 18.04 -88.42 21.04
C LEU A 164 18.68 -89.63 20.35
N MET A 165 20.00 -89.63 20.12
CA MET A 165 20.74 -90.81 19.65
C MET A 165 20.85 -91.87 20.75
N GLU A 166 21.11 -91.46 21.99
CA GLU A 166 21.27 -92.36 23.14
C GLU A 166 19.94 -93.06 23.50
N GLU A 167 18.80 -92.34 23.53
CA GLU A 167 17.47 -92.95 23.69
C GLU A 167 17.12 -93.96 22.57
N LEU A 168 17.58 -93.71 21.33
CA LEU A 168 17.40 -94.64 20.21
C LEU A 168 18.28 -95.89 20.32
N GLU A 169 19.45 -95.79 20.96
CA GLU A 169 20.31 -96.92 21.24
C GLU A 169 19.71 -97.80 22.37
N GLU A 170 19.17 -97.20 23.44
CA GLU A 170 18.48 -97.93 24.51
C GLU A 170 17.23 -98.68 23.99
N LEU A 171 16.41 -98.02 23.16
CA LEU A 171 15.25 -98.65 22.53
C LEU A 171 15.61 -99.80 21.60
N ARG A 172 16.79 -99.78 20.95
CA ARG A 172 17.31 -100.90 20.14
C ARG A 172 17.74 -102.09 20.99
N VAL A 173 18.24 -101.87 22.20
CA VAL A 173 18.59 -102.94 23.15
C VAL A 173 17.32 -103.63 23.66
N ALA A 174 16.29 -102.86 24.06
CA ALA A 174 15.02 -103.38 24.55
C ALA A 174 14.26 -104.25 23.51
N VAL A 175 14.43 -103.97 22.21
CA VAL A 175 13.82 -104.76 21.12
C VAL A 175 14.60 -106.06 20.83
N LYS A 176 15.88 -106.16 21.22
CA LYS A 176 16.69 -107.39 21.06
C LYS A 176 16.45 -108.43 22.14
N THR A 177 16.00 -108.04 23.34
CA THR A 177 15.68 -108.95 24.45
C THR A 177 14.22 -109.42 24.37
N GLY A 178 13.92 -110.31 23.42
CA GLY A 178 12.56 -110.79 23.18
C GLY A 178 12.00 -111.71 24.27
N VAL A 179 10.74 -111.49 24.64
CA VAL A 179 9.89 -112.45 25.36
C VAL A 179 8.74 -112.86 24.44
N SER A 180 8.50 -114.16 24.31
CA SER A 180 7.66 -114.74 23.27
C SER A 180 6.27 -115.17 23.73
N ALA A 181 5.28 -114.99 22.84
CA ALA A 181 3.95 -115.63 22.82
C ALA A 181 2.92 -115.15 23.88
N PRO A 182 1.59 -115.31 23.63
CA PRO A 182 0.94 -115.94 22.48
C PRO A 182 0.36 -114.96 21.44
N LEU A 183 0.44 -115.36 20.16
CA LEU A 183 -0.09 -114.61 19.02
C LEU A 183 -1.50 -115.07 18.65
N HIS A 184 -2.53 -114.27 18.93
CA HIS A 184 -3.56 -113.94 17.93
C HIS A 184 -4.38 -112.68 18.28
N GLU A 185 -4.82 -112.51 19.53
CA GLU A 185 -5.64 -111.35 19.94
C GLU A 185 -4.81 -110.05 20.03
N TYR A 186 -3.56 -110.15 20.46
CA TYR A 186 -2.64 -109.00 20.55
C TYR A 186 -2.34 -108.35 19.19
N CYS A 187 -2.47 -109.10 18.08
CA CYS A 187 -2.26 -108.57 16.73
C CYS A 187 -3.39 -107.63 16.30
N ASN A 188 -4.64 -107.92 16.66
CA ASN A 188 -5.76 -107.01 16.37
C ASN A 188 -5.70 -105.73 17.21
N PHE A 189 -5.30 -105.81 18.49
CA PHE A 189 -5.10 -104.61 19.30
C PHE A 189 -3.91 -103.77 18.83
N LYS A 190 -2.79 -104.40 18.42
CA LYS A 190 -1.66 -103.66 17.81
C LYS A 190 -1.97 -103.08 16.44
N LEU A 191 -2.78 -103.74 15.60
CA LEU A 191 -3.24 -103.15 14.33
C LEU A 191 -4.21 -101.98 14.55
N TYR A 192 -5.15 -102.08 15.50
CA TYR A 192 -6.03 -100.95 15.86
C TYR A 192 -5.26 -99.76 16.42
N THR A 193 -4.33 -99.99 17.36
CA THR A 193 -3.50 -98.91 17.92
C THR A 193 -2.51 -98.34 16.90
N ALA A 194 -1.96 -99.16 15.99
CA ALA A 194 -1.15 -98.66 14.86
C ALA A 194 -1.97 -97.85 13.86
N CYS A 195 -3.21 -98.24 13.54
CA CYS A 195 -4.13 -97.42 12.74
C CYS A 195 -4.49 -96.12 13.45
N PHE A 196 -4.73 -96.14 14.77
CA PHE A 196 -5.01 -94.93 15.54
C PHE A 196 -3.80 -94.00 15.62
N ALA A 197 -2.59 -94.56 15.78
CA ALA A 197 -1.33 -93.83 15.72
C ALA A 197 -1.09 -93.23 14.33
N ARG A 198 -1.38 -93.97 13.25
CA ARG A 198 -1.30 -93.47 11.86
C ARG A 198 -2.31 -92.35 11.60
N SER A 199 -3.53 -92.45 12.12
CA SER A 199 -4.52 -91.36 12.02
C SER A 199 -4.10 -90.15 12.85
N ARG A 200 -3.61 -90.32 14.09
CA ARG A 200 -3.04 -89.21 14.88
C ARG A 200 -1.83 -88.56 14.18
N ALA A 201 -0.95 -89.35 13.57
CA ALA A 201 0.17 -88.84 12.78
C ALA A 201 -0.30 -88.04 11.56
N LYS A 202 -1.30 -88.55 10.80
CA LYS A 202 -1.95 -87.80 9.71
C LYS A 202 -2.57 -86.49 10.19
N HIS A 203 -3.29 -86.49 11.31
CA HIS A 203 -3.87 -85.28 11.89
C HIS A 203 -2.79 -84.30 12.39
N LYS A 204 -1.69 -84.79 12.99
CA LYS A 204 -0.56 -83.95 13.42
C LYS A 204 0.16 -83.32 12.23
N VAL A 205 0.40 -84.09 11.16
CA VAL A 205 0.97 -83.57 9.90
C VAL A 205 0.03 -82.56 9.24
N ALA A 206 -1.28 -82.84 9.18
CA ALA A 206 -2.26 -81.88 8.65
C ALA A 206 -2.38 -80.61 9.51
N ALA A 207 -2.21 -80.71 10.84
CA ALA A 207 -2.17 -79.56 11.73
C ALA A 207 -0.89 -78.73 11.55
N LEU A 208 0.26 -79.38 11.32
CA LEU A 208 1.53 -78.70 11.01
C LEU A 208 1.47 -77.99 9.65
N PHE A 209 0.89 -78.62 8.62
CA PHE A 209 0.64 -77.94 7.33
C PHE A 209 -0.29 -76.73 7.51
N LYS A 210 -1.41 -76.87 8.21
CA LYS A 210 -2.30 -75.72 8.49
C LYS A 210 -1.59 -74.60 9.28
N ALA A 211 -0.76 -74.94 10.26
CA ALA A 211 0.02 -73.95 11.00
C ALA A 211 1.07 -73.26 10.11
N HIS A 212 1.68 -73.99 9.18
CA HIS A 212 2.60 -73.43 8.19
C HIS A 212 1.88 -72.53 7.18
N ASP A 213 0.71 -72.93 6.67
CA ASP A 213 -0.13 -72.12 5.79
C ASP A 213 -0.57 -70.81 6.46
N ILE A 214 -0.98 -70.86 7.74
CA ILE A 214 -1.30 -69.66 8.54
C ILE A 214 -0.08 -68.75 8.71
N ASN A 215 1.12 -69.31 8.93
CA ASN A 215 2.35 -68.52 9.04
C ASN A 215 2.72 -67.88 7.69
N LEU A 216 2.60 -68.61 6.57
CA LEU A 216 2.80 -68.06 5.23
C LEU A 216 1.78 -66.95 4.89
N GLN A 217 0.51 -67.11 5.31
CA GLN A 217 -0.50 -66.05 5.20
C GLN A 217 -0.12 -64.82 6.04
N HIS A 218 0.36 -65.01 7.27
CA HIS A 218 0.80 -63.90 8.11
C HIS A 218 1.98 -63.15 7.48
N GLN A 219 3.01 -63.86 7.02
CA GLN A 219 4.14 -63.28 6.28
C GLN A 219 3.71 -62.56 5.01
N ALA A 220 2.72 -63.07 4.27
CA ALA A 220 2.16 -62.39 3.11
C ALA A 220 1.47 -61.07 3.49
N THR A 221 0.66 -61.05 4.56
CA THR A 221 0.00 -59.82 5.05
C THR A 221 1.00 -58.80 5.60
N GLU A 222 2.09 -59.26 6.23
CA GLU A 222 3.17 -58.40 6.72
C GLU A 222 3.95 -57.77 5.56
N LEU A 223 4.28 -58.55 4.53
CA LEU A 223 4.90 -58.02 3.30
C LEU A 223 3.99 -57.03 2.57
N GLU A 224 2.68 -57.23 2.57
CA GLU A 224 1.73 -56.29 1.99
C GLU A 224 1.64 -54.98 2.80
N ARG A 225 1.62 -55.07 4.13
CA ARG A 225 1.71 -53.90 5.02
C ARG A 225 3.00 -53.11 4.81
N LEU A 226 4.15 -53.80 4.72
CA LEU A 226 5.45 -53.16 4.44
C LEU A 226 5.51 -52.54 3.04
N ARG A 227 4.82 -53.11 2.04
CA ARG A 227 4.68 -52.50 0.71
C ARG A 227 3.82 -51.24 0.74
N SER A 228 2.70 -51.23 1.47
CA SER A 228 1.87 -50.03 1.68
C SER A 228 2.69 -48.92 2.32
N HIS A 229 3.38 -49.23 3.42
CA HIS A 229 4.18 -48.24 4.14
C HIS A 229 5.35 -47.69 3.29
N ASN A 230 6.04 -48.54 2.53
CA ASN A 230 7.04 -48.05 1.57
C ASN A 230 6.43 -47.14 0.49
N SER A 231 5.19 -47.39 0.05
CA SER A 231 4.51 -46.52 -0.91
C SER A 231 4.10 -45.17 -0.32
N GLU A 232 3.77 -45.13 0.98
CA GLU A 232 3.53 -43.89 1.73
C GLU A 232 4.82 -43.08 1.84
N LEU A 233 5.93 -43.70 2.27
CA LEU A 233 7.24 -43.05 2.38
C LEU A 233 7.74 -42.48 1.04
N VAL A 234 7.47 -43.16 -0.08
CA VAL A 234 7.77 -42.63 -1.42
C VAL A 234 6.91 -41.38 -1.73
N GLN A 235 5.61 -41.40 -1.43
CA GLN A 235 4.74 -40.24 -1.61
C GLN A 235 5.16 -39.06 -0.71
N GLU A 236 5.61 -39.32 0.52
CA GLU A 236 6.15 -38.28 1.40
C GLU A 236 7.47 -37.72 0.88
N GLY A 237 8.36 -38.57 0.36
CA GLY A 237 9.56 -38.15 -0.36
C GLY A 237 9.27 -37.23 -1.54
N GLU A 238 8.24 -37.53 -2.34
CA GLU A 238 7.76 -36.67 -3.43
C GLU A 238 7.21 -35.34 -2.92
N ARG A 239 6.36 -35.36 -1.86
CA ARG A 239 5.82 -34.14 -1.22
C ARG A 239 6.94 -33.24 -0.67
N LEU A 240 7.94 -33.82 0.00
CA LEU A 240 9.13 -33.11 0.47
C LEU A 240 9.96 -32.56 -0.69
N GLY A 241 10.09 -33.32 -1.79
CA GLY A 241 10.71 -32.84 -3.04
C GLY A 241 9.99 -31.63 -3.65
N HIS A 242 8.66 -31.62 -3.67
CA HIS A 242 7.86 -30.47 -4.10
C HIS A 242 8.01 -29.28 -3.15
N ALA A 243 8.00 -29.51 -1.83
CA ALA A 243 8.23 -28.47 -0.82
C ALA A 243 9.64 -27.86 -0.95
N ALA A 244 10.67 -28.66 -1.22
CA ALA A 244 12.03 -28.21 -1.45
C ALA A 244 12.15 -27.33 -2.71
N ARG A 245 11.50 -27.71 -3.82
CA ARG A 245 11.42 -26.89 -5.04
C ARG A 245 10.72 -25.55 -4.76
N ARG A 246 9.56 -25.57 -4.10
CA ARG A 246 8.83 -24.36 -3.70
C ARG A 246 9.67 -23.45 -2.79
N ASN A 247 10.42 -24.01 -1.85
CA ASN A 247 11.36 -23.25 -1.00
C ASN A 247 12.53 -22.64 -1.80
N LYS A 248 13.04 -23.33 -2.83
CA LYS A 248 14.04 -22.78 -3.75
C LYS A 248 13.47 -21.58 -4.53
N ASP A 249 12.25 -21.70 -5.04
CA ASP A 249 11.57 -20.61 -5.77
C ASP A 249 11.28 -19.41 -4.86
N LEU A 250 10.86 -19.65 -3.61
CA LEU A 250 10.66 -18.60 -2.61
C LEU A 250 11.98 -17.92 -2.22
N ARG A 251 13.09 -18.66 -2.10
CA ARG A 251 14.43 -18.06 -1.90
C ARG A 251 14.84 -17.18 -3.08
N GLY A 252 14.58 -17.62 -4.32
CA GLY A 252 14.82 -16.80 -5.52
C GLY A 252 13.99 -15.51 -5.54
N LYS A 253 12.71 -15.58 -5.16
CA LYS A 253 11.84 -14.40 -5.01
C LYS A 253 12.32 -13.46 -3.90
N ASN A 254 12.75 -14.00 -2.77
CA ASN A 254 13.28 -13.20 -1.67
C ASN A 254 14.59 -12.51 -2.05
N ALA A 255 15.48 -13.17 -2.80
CA ALA A 255 16.70 -12.54 -3.32
C ALA A 255 16.36 -11.34 -4.24
N ALA A 256 15.45 -11.52 -5.20
CA ALA A 256 14.99 -10.43 -6.07
C ALA A 256 14.26 -9.29 -5.31
N LEU A 257 13.61 -9.59 -4.18
CA LEU A 257 13.05 -8.56 -3.30
C LEU A 257 14.14 -7.80 -2.53
N VAL A 258 15.21 -8.48 -2.08
CA VAL A 258 16.36 -7.84 -1.44
C VAL A 258 17.07 -6.91 -2.41
N GLU A 259 17.40 -7.37 -3.63
CA GLU A 259 17.98 -6.52 -4.69
C GLU A 259 17.11 -5.28 -4.98
N ARG A 260 15.77 -5.43 -4.97
CA ARG A 260 14.85 -4.30 -5.17
C ARG A 260 14.81 -3.34 -3.98
N VAL A 261 14.96 -3.82 -2.75
CA VAL A 261 15.05 -2.97 -1.55
C VAL A 261 16.39 -2.23 -1.53
N GLU A 262 17.49 -2.89 -1.90
CA GLU A 262 18.81 -2.27 -2.03
C GLU A 262 18.82 -1.18 -3.12
N ALA A 263 18.19 -1.43 -4.27
CA ALA A 263 18.02 -0.41 -5.32
C ALA A 263 17.16 0.78 -4.88
N LEU A 264 16.10 0.55 -4.09
CA LEU A 264 15.28 1.63 -3.52
C LEU A 264 16.02 2.41 -2.42
N ALA A 265 16.87 1.75 -1.64
CA ALA A 265 17.72 2.43 -0.66
C ALA A 265 18.75 3.33 -1.35
N ALA A 266 19.43 2.85 -2.39
CA ALA A 266 20.36 3.64 -3.18
C ALA A 266 19.68 4.89 -3.82
N ALA A 267 18.48 4.73 -4.39
CA ALA A 267 17.72 5.84 -4.96
C ALA A 267 17.22 6.83 -3.89
N HIS A 268 16.95 6.38 -2.67
CA HIS A 268 16.61 7.24 -1.54
C HIS A 268 17.82 8.04 -1.04
N ASP A 269 19.00 7.42 -0.99
CA ASP A 269 20.24 8.10 -0.59
C ASP A 269 20.66 9.14 -1.64
N GLU A 270 20.52 8.85 -2.94
CA GLU A 270 20.69 9.82 -4.03
C GLU A 270 19.73 11.02 -3.89
N ALA A 271 18.45 10.77 -3.60
CA ALA A 271 17.47 11.84 -3.35
C ALA A 271 17.76 12.67 -2.08
N LEU A 272 18.39 12.08 -1.05
CA LEU A 272 18.87 12.82 0.12
C LEU A 272 20.08 13.70 -0.22
N GLU A 273 21.00 13.22 -1.06
CA GLU A 273 22.11 14.04 -1.56
C GLU A 273 21.61 15.21 -2.42
N GLU A 274 20.62 15.01 -3.30
CA GLU A 274 19.96 16.08 -4.05
C GLU A 274 19.30 17.12 -3.12
N LEU A 275 18.57 16.65 -2.10
CA LEU A 275 17.93 17.53 -1.11
C LEU A 275 18.97 18.35 -0.34
N HIS A 276 20.09 17.75 0.05
CA HIS A 276 21.18 18.44 0.74
C HIS A 276 21.87 19.47 -0.16
N HIS A 277 22.06 19.18 -1.45
CA HIS A 277 22.52 20.15 -2.44
C HIS A 277 21.52 21.30 -2.63
N ALA A 278 20.22 21.01 -2.68
CA ALA A 278 19.18 22.04 -2.77
C ALA A 278 19.15 22.95 -1.54
N GLN A 279 19.26 22.39 -0.33
CA GLN A 279 19.37 23.15 0.92
C GLN A 279 20.63 24.02 0.95
N THR A 280 21.78 23.47 0.53
CA THR A 280 23.04 24.22 0.42
C THR A 280 22.92 25.39 -0.56
N ARG A 281 22.27 25.18 -1.71
CA ARG A 281 21.98 26.27 -2.68
C ARG A 281 21.07 27.34 -2.08
N LEU A 282 20.02 26.96 -1.36
CA LEU A 282 19.12 27.91 -0.69
C LEU A 282 19.86 28.74 0.37
N ALA A 283 20.73 28.13 1.18
CA ALA A 283 21.57 28.85 2.14
C ALA A 283 22.48 29.89 1.46
N LEU A 284 23.11 29.54 0.33
CA LEU A 284 23.91 30.48 -0.46
C LEU A 284 23.07 31.62 -1.06
N TYR A 285 21.84 31.35 -1.50
CA TYR A 285 20.93 32.41 -1.95
C TYR A 285 20.49 33.32 -0.79
N GLU A 286 20.27 32.79 0.42
CA GLU A 286 19.96 33.59 1.61
C GLU A 286 21.14 34.48 2.04
N GLU A 287 22.37 33.96 2.01
CA GLU A 287 23.57 34.77 2.29
C GLU A 287 23.78 35.86 1.22
N GLY A 288 23.59 35.53 -0.06
CA GLY A 288 23.61 36.50 -1.15
C GLY A 288 22.53 37.58 -0.98
N ALA A 289 21.32 37.20 -0.61
CA ALA A 289 20.23 38.14 -0.33
C ALA A 289 20.54 39.03 0.88
N LYS A 290 21.12 38.49 1.97
CA LYS A 290 21.57 39.28 3.14
C LYS A 290 22.64 40.30 2.75
N MET A 291 23.62 39.93 1.93
CA MET A 291 24.63 40.88 1.43
C MET A 291 24.02 41.96 0.54
N TYR A 292 23.10 41.58 -0.35
CA TYR A 292 22.40 42.55 -1.22
C TYR A 292 21.58 43.54 -0.37
N PHE A 293 20.77 43.06 0.57
CA PHE A 293 19.99 43.90 1.48
C PHE A 293 20.86 44.84 2.32
N GLY A 294 22.00 44.35 2.83
CA GLY A 294 22.97 45.18 3.54
C GLY A 294 23.57 46.29 2.68
N SER A 295 23.83 46.02 1.40
CA SER A 295 24.30 47.04 0.44
C SER A 295 23.24 48.09 0.13
N VAL A 296 21.97 47.69 -0.02
CA VAL A 296 20.83 48.62 -0.21
C VAL A 296 20.63 49.50 1.02
N GLN A 297 20.64 48.94 2.23
CA GLN A 297 20.56 49.73 3.47
C GLN A 297 21.73 50.72 3.60
N HIS A 298 22.95 50.33 3.22
CA HIS A 298 24.08 51.26 3.18
C HIS A 298 23.87 52.41 2.17
N LEU A 299 23.28 52.13 1.02
CA LEU A 299 22.91 53.12 0.00
C LEU A 299 21.80 54.06 0.48
N GLU A 300 20.77 53.56 1.17
CA GLU A 300 19.70 54.36 1.79
C GLU A 300 20.23 55.28 2.89
N VAL A 301 21.09 54.78 3.77
CA VAL A 301 21.75 55.60 4.81
C VAL A 301 22.63 56.68 4.18
N TYR A 302 23.36 56.34 3.12
CA TYR A 302 24.22 57.28 2.40
C TYR A 302 23.42 58.37 1.66
N SER A 303 22.34 58.01 0.97
CA SER A 303 21.48 58.95 0.25
C SER A 303 20.67 59.83 1.20
N SER A 304 20.11 59.26 2.28
CA SER A 304 19.43 60.00 3.35
C SER A 304 20.36 61.03 4.02
N SER A 305 21.62 60.67 4.27
CA SER A 305 22.63 61.62 4.77
C SER A 305 22.91 62.77 3.80
N HIS A 306 22.91 62.52 2.49
CA HIS A 306 23.08 63.57 1.48
C HIS A 306 21.85 64.47 1.36
N VAL A 307 20.65 63.90 1.28
CA VAL A 307 19.38 64.67 1.23
C VAL A 307 19.24 65.53 2.49
N SER A 308 19.56 64.99 3.67
CA SER A 308 19.56 65.76 4.92
C SER A 308 20.51 66.97 4.87
N LYS A 309 21.73 66.82 4.34
CA LYS A 309 22.68 67.94 4.16
C LYS A 309 22.14 69.00 3.19
N TYR A 310 21.57 68.59 2.06
CA TYR A 310 20.98 69.54 1.10
C TYR A 310 19.76 70.28 1.69
N CYS A 311 18.92 69.60 2.45
CA CYS A 311 17.81 70.24 3.17
C CYS A 311 18.27 71.24 4.23
N ILE A 312 19.36 70.95 4.96
CA ILE A 312 19.96 71.88 5.92
C ILE A 312 20.48 73.13 5.21
N PHE A 313 21.26 72.98 4.13
CA PHE A 313 21.73 74.12 3.33
C PHE A 313 20.57 74.98 2.78
N ALA A 314 19.53 74.35 2.24
CA ALA A 314 18.36 75.08 1.72
C ALA A 314 17.57 75.82 2.83
N LEU A 315 17.51 75.26 4.04
CA LEU A 315 16.91 75.91 5.20
C LEU A 315 17.76 77.08 5.73
N GLU A 316 19.09 76.96 5.70
CA GLU A 316 20.01 78.04 6.05
C GLU A 316 19.93 79.20 5.05
N GLU A 317 19.87 78.92 3.74
CA GLU A 317 19.62 79.94 2.70
C GLU A 317 18.25 80.60 2.86
N LEU A 318 17.19 79.83 3.12
CA LEU A 318 15.85 80.37 3.37
C LEU A 318 15.84 81.28 4.60
N HIS A 319 16.54 80.89 5.68
CA HIS A 319 16.65 81.70 6.88
C HIS A 319 17.42 83.00 6.61
N HIS A 320 18.54 82.95 5.87
CA HIS A 320 19.27 84.14 5.45
C HIS A 320 18.43 85.07 4.56
N ALA A 321 17.61 84.52 3.65
CA ALA A 321 16.68 85.29 2.85
C ALA A 321 15.59 85.97 3.71
N GLN A 322 15.05 85.27 4.72
CA GLN A 322 14.11 85.83 5.68
C GLN A 322 14.74 86.93 6.55
N THR A 323 15.97 86.74 7.03
CA THR A 323 16.70 87.78 7.78
C THR A 323 16.96 89.02 6.91
N ARG A 324 17.33 88.84 5.63
CA ARG A 324 17.48 89.95 4.69
C ARG A 324 16.18 90.70 4.45
N LEU A 325 15.06 89.99 4.26
CA LEU A 325 13.74 90.63 4.12
C LEU A 325 13.35 91.41 5.38
N ALA A 326 13.58 90.86 6.57
CA ALA A 326 13.32 91.57 7.82
C ALA A 326 14.19 92.85 7.98
N LEU A 327 15.43 92.84 7.48
CA LEU A 327 16.28 94.04 7.44
C LEU A 327 15.74 95.08 6.43
N TYR A 328 15.33 94.66 5.23
CA TYR A 328 14.71 95.55 4.26
C TYR A 328 13.37 96.14 4.77
N ASP A 329 12.60 95.39 5.56
CA ASP A 329 11.36 95.89 6.19
C ASP A 329 11.64 96.95 7.27
N GLU A 330 12.75 96.86 8.01
CA GLU A 330 13.17 97.89 8.97
C GLU A 330 13.78 99.12 8.25
N GLU A 331 14.57 98.91 7.20
CA GLU A 331 15.06 100.00 6.34
C GLU A 331 13.88 100.76 5.71
N ALA A 332 12.88 100.06 5.17
CA ALA A 332 11.67 100.66 4.60
C ALA A 332 10.81 101.41 5.65
N LYS A 333 10.80 100.97 6.92
CA LYS A 333 10.15 101.73 8.01
C LYS A 333 10.89 103.02 8.33
N LEU A 334 12.23 102.97 8.40
CA LEU A 334 13.07 104.15 8.63
C LEU A 334 12.95 105.15 7.47
N GLU A 335 12.92 104.68 6.22
CA GLU A 335 12.62 105.52 5.05
C GLU A 335 11.19 106.07 5.10
N ALA A 336 10.19 105.29 5.49
CA ALA A 336 8.81 105.76 5.63
C ALA A 336 8.65 106.83 6.74
N ASP A 337 9.38 106.73 7.84
CA ASP A 337 9.35 107.73 8.92
C ASP A 337 10.16 108.98 8.59
N ALA A 338 11.25 108.86 7.82
CA ALA A 338 11.94 109.98 7.19
C ALA A 338 11.04 110.70 6.15
N LEU A 339 10.30 109.93 5.35
CA LEU A 339 9.33 110.47 4.40
C LEU A 339 8.11 111.09 5.12
N ARG A 340 7.66 110.55 6.26
CA ARG A 340 6.59 111.17 7.07
C ARG A 340 7.02 112.50 7.68
N THR A 341 8.27 112.64 8.12
CA THR A 341 8.80 113.92 8.62
C THR A 341 8.99 114.93 7.49
N GLN A 342 9.38 114.51 6.28
CA GLN A 342 9.35 115.36 5.09
C GLN A 342 7.93 115.73 4.67
N LEU A 343 6.99 114.78 4.67
CA LEU A 343 5.58 114.99 4.31
C LEU A 343 4.88 115.96 5.27
N ALA A 344 5.20 115.91 6.57
CA ALA A 344 4.71 116.88 7.54
C ALA A 344 5.14 118.33 7.24
N SER A 345 6.29 118.53 6.58
CA SER A 345 6.72 119.84 6.07
C SER A 345 6.12 120.19 4.69
N ALA A 346 5.86 119.19 3.84
CA ALA A 346 5.24 119.40 2.53
C ALA A 346 3.72 119.66 2.62
N VAL A 347 3.02 119.14 3.64
CA VAL A 347 1.57 119.33 3.83
C VAL A 347 1.20 120.79 4.15
N THR A 348 2.13 121.61 4.63
CA THR A 348 1.94 123.07 4.73
C THR A 348 2.06 123.81 3.39
N GLU A 349 2.65 123.21 2.36
CA GLU A 349 2.83 123.80 1.03
C GLU A 349 1.90 123.18 -0.03
N ALA A 350 1.44 121.94 0.17
CA ALA A 350 0.58 121.19 -0.75
C ALA A 350 -0.92 121.58 -0.73
N ALA A 351 -1.31 122.60 0.04
CA ALA A 351 -2.67 123.16 0.00
C ALA A 351 -2.99 123.91 -1.32
N ALA A 352 -2.00 124.06 -2.23
CA ALA A 352 -2.10 124.85 -3.46
C ALA A 352 -2.11 124.03 -4.76
N ALA A 353 -2.12 122.68 -4.72
CA ALA A 353 -1.91 121.82 -5.90
C ALA A 353 -3.02 120.77 -6.18
N ALA A 354 -4.20 120.91 -5.55
CA ALA A 354 -5.29 119.93 -5.62
C ALA A 354 -6.18 120.05 -6.89
N GLU A 355 -5.61 120.19 -8.09
CA GLU A 355 -6.39 120.50 -9.31
C GLU A 355 -6.05 119.66 -10.58
N ARG A 356 -5.22 118.59 -10.52
CA ARG A 356 -4.71 117.95 -11.76
C ARG A 356 -4.62 116.41 -11.90
N GLU A 357 -5.24 115.60 -11.05
CA GLU A 357 -5.26 114.13 -11.27
C GLU A 357 -6.68 113.55 -11.37
N ALA A 358 -7.30 113.81 -12.53
CA ALA A 358 -8.55 113.18 -12.98
C ALA A 358 -8.41 112.57 -14.38
N SER A 359 -7.34 111.79 -14.60
CA SER A 359 -7.19 110.93 -15.79
C SER A 359 -6.15 109.83 -15.55
N LEU A 360 -6.47 108.60 -16.00
CA LEU A 360 -5.65 107.36 -16.07
C LEU A 360 -5.99 106.27 -15.03
N ALA A 361 -7.05 105.51 -15.33
CA ALA A 361 -7.27 104.14 -14.86
C ALA A 361 -8.04 103.33 -15.93
N GLY A 362 -7.52 103.32 -17.17
CA GLY A 362 -8.16 102.68 -18.33
C GLY A 362 -7.63 101.29 -18.71
N ASP A 363 -6.53 100.84 -18.11
CA ASP A 363 -5.74 99.71 -18.63
C ASP A 363 -5.95 98.37 -17.88
N ALA A 364 -7.04 98.22 -17.14
CA ALA A 364 -7.34 97.01 -16.36
C ALA A 364 -8.15 95.93 -17.12
N GLU A 365 -8.85 96.27 -18.21
CA GLU A 365 -9.79 95.35 -18.87
C GLU A 365 -9.16 94.43 -19.94
N ALA A 366 -7.98 94.79 -20.46
CA ALA A 366 -7.33 94.01 -21.53
C ALA A 366 -6.79 92.65 -21.07
N GLY A 367 -6.38 92.52 -19.80
CA GLY A 367 -5.80 91.28 -19.26
C GLY A 367 -6.82 90.15 -19.06
N LEU A 368 -8.08 90.49 -18.76
CA LEU A 368 -9.11 89.51 -18.42
C LEU A 368 -9.58 88.70 -19.64
N ALA A 369 -9.60 89.32 -20.83
CA ALA A 369 -10.04 88.67 -22.07
C ALA A 369 -9.09 87.56 -22.56
N ALA A 370 -7.78 87.68 -22.29
CA ALA A 370 -6.78 86.69 -22.73
C ALA A 370 -6.89 85.37 -21.93
N ALA A 371 -7.09 85.44 -20.62
CA ALA A 371 -7.20 84.27 -19.74
C ALA A 371 -8.43 83.39 -20.04
N VAL A 372 -9.56 84.02 -20.41
CA VAL A 372 -10.81 83.30 -20.75
C VAL A 372 -10.64 82.47 -22.03
N LYS A 373 -9.82 82.91 -22.99
CA LYS A 373 -9.61 82.19 -24.26
C LYS A 373 -8.78 80.91 -24.06
N GLN A 374 -7.70 80.96 -23.28
CA GLN A 374 -6.89 79.77 -22.96
C GLN A 374 -7.68 78.71 -22.17
N ALA A 375 -8.58 79.15 -21.27
CA ALA A 375 -9.45 78.23 -20.51
C ALA A 375 -10.49 77.49 -21.38
N ALA A 376 -10.89 78.06 -22.52
CA ALA A 376 -11.81 77.42 -23.46
C ALA A 376 -11.12 76.34 -24.31
N GLU A 377 -9.90 76.59 -24.78
CA GLU A 377 -9.11 75.66 -25.60
C GLU A 377 -8.72 74.40 -24.80
N ALA A 378 -8.32 74.56 -23.52
CA ALA A 378 -8.04 73.44 -22.61
C ALA A 378 -9.26 72.51 -22.41
N ARG A 379 -10.47 73.06 -22.33
CA ARG A 379 -11.71 72.28 -22.19
C ARG A 379 -12.06 71.47 -23.45
N HIS A 380 -11.70 71.96 -24.63
CA HIS A 380 -11.90 71.20 -25.88
C HIS A 380 -10.94 70.00 -25.99
N GLN A 381 -9.68 70.17 -25.61
CA GLN A 381 -8.70 69.08 -25.60
C GLN A 381 -9.06 67.97 -24.60
N LEU A 382 -9.60 68.34 -23.43
CA LEU A 382 -10.09 67.39 -22.42
C LEU A 382 -11.25 66.52 -22.95
N ARG A 383 -12.21 67.12 -23.68
CA ARG A 383 -13.33 66.39 -24.30
C ARG A 383 -12.90 65.46 -25.43
N ALA A 384 -11.87 65.82 -26.19
CA ALA A 384 -11.30 64.93 -27.20
C ALA A 384 -10.63 63.69 -26.57
N ARG A 385 -9.94 63.88 -25.43
CA ARG A 385 -9.30 62.77 -24.68
C ARG A 385 -10.30 61.82 -24.03
N THR A 386 -11.43 62.31 -23.52
CA THR A 386 -12.47 61.42 -22.95
C THR A 386 -13.12 60.53 -24.02
N VAL A 387 -13.42 61.07 -25.20
CA VAL A 387 -13.97 60.26 -26.32
C VAL A 387 -12.98 59.20 -26.82
N ALA A 388 -11.68 59.53 -26.85
CA ALA A 388 -10.65 58.55 -27.20
C ALA A 388 -10.50 57.43 -26.14
N LEU A 389 -10.65 57.76 -24.84
CA LEU A 389 -10.67 56.78 -23.75
C LEU A 389 -11.88 55.84 -23.83
N GLU A 390 -13.07 56.37 -24.10
CA GLU A 390 -14.29 55.56 -24.26
C GLU A 390 -14.18 54.60 -25.47
N ALA A 391 -13.62 55.06 -26.59
CA ALA A 391 -13.36 54.20 -27.76
C ALA A 391 -12.33 53.09 -27.45
N ALA A 392 -11.26 53.40 -26.71
CA ALA A 392 -10.27 52.42 -26.27
C ALA A 392 -10.85 51.37 -25.31
N GLN A 393 -11.74 51.78 -24.39
CA GLN A 393 -12.46 50.88 -23.50
C GLN A 393 -13.43 49.95 -24.24
N GLY A 394 -14.06 50.43 -25.33
CA GLY A 394 -14.85 49.59 -26.23
C GLY A 394 -14.00 48.48 -26.88
N ALA A 395 -12.89 48.87 -27.52
CA ALA A 395 -11.98 47.92 -28.18
C ALA A 395 -11.38 46.88 -27.20
N ALA A 396 -11.12 47.26 -25.95
CA ALA A 396 -10.65 46.34 -24.91
C ALA A 396 -11.67 45.24 -24.58
N ARG A 397 -12.97 45.59 -24.48
CA ARG A 397 -14.05 44.61 -24.22
C ARG A 397 -14.24 43.62 -25.38
N ASP A 398 -14.09 44.09 -26.62
CA ASP A 398 -14.19 43.21 -27.80
C ASP A 398 -12.96 42.29 -27.93
N ALA A 399 -11.78 42.74 -27.50
CA ALA A 399 -10.61 41.88 -27.36
C ALA A 399 -10.82 40.80 -26.26
N GLU A 400 -11.39 41.18 -25.12
CA GLU A 400 -11.70 40.25 -24.01
C GLU A 400 -12.74 39.18 -24.41
N LYS A 401 -13.78 39.55 -25.16
CA LYS A 401 -14.71 38.58 -25.77
C LYS A 401 -14.00 37.56 -26.66
N ARG A 402 -13.00 38.00 -27.44
CA ARG A 402 -12.23 37.12 -28.34
C ARG A 402 -11.26 36.21 -27.59
N THR A 403 -10.62 36.67 -26.51
CA THR A 403 -9.74 35.81 -25.69
C THR A 403 -10.53 34.75 -24.94
N ARG A 404 -11.72 35.09 -24.40
CA ARG A 404 -12.62 34.10 -23.78
C ARG A 404 -13.01 33.00 -24.76
N ARG A 405 -13.51 33.35 -25.97
CA ARG A 405 -13.83 32.38 -27.04
C ARG A 405 -12.65 31.48 -27.44
N LEU A 406 -11.41 31.96 -27.34
CA LEU A 406 -10.20 31.16 -27.58
C LEU A 406 -9.82 30.26 -26.40
N GLN A 407 -10.04 30.70 -25.16
CA GLN A 407 -9.88 29.86 -23.97
C GLN A 407 -10.93 28.75 -23.93
N ASP A 408 -12.20 29.04 -24.21
CA ASP A 408 -13.26 28.03 -24.30
C ASP A 408 -12.94 26.95 -25.36
N ALA A 409 -12.35 27.35 -26.49
CA ALA A 409 -11.89 26.44 -27.53
C ALA A 409 -10.65 25.62 -27.10
N HIS A 410 -9.73 26.21 -26.33
CA HIS A 410 -8.56 25.54 -25.80
C HIS A 410 -8.93 24.51 -24.72
N ASP A 411 -9.82 24.87 -23.80
CA ASP A 411 -10.28 23.98 -22.72
C ASP A 411 -11.10 22.82 -23.27
N LYS A 412 -11.86 23.05 -24.35
CA LYS A 412 -12.51 21.98 -25.11
C LYS A 412 -11.51 21.03 -25.76
N LEU A 413 -10.45 21.55 -26.41
CA LEU A 413 -9.35 20.72 -26.94
C LEU A 413 -8.60 19.96 -25.83
N ALA A 414 -8.40 20.58 -24.67
CA ALA A 414 -7.77 19.92 -23.51
C ALA A 414 -8.65 18.78 -22.96
N ALA A 415 -9.98 18.97 -22.91
CA ALA A 415 -10.93 17.93 -22.55
C ALA A 415 -10.93 16.77 -23.57
N ASP A 416 -10.90 17.07 -24.87
CA ASP A 416 -10.80 16.06 -25.93
C ASP A 416 -9.47 15.28 -25.85
N VAL A 417 -8.34 15.94 -25.60
CA VAL A 417 -7.04 15.30 -25.37
C VAL A 417 -7.05 14.43 -24.10
N ALA A 418 -7.68 14.88 -23.03
CA ALA A 418 -7.86 14.08 -21.81
C ALA A 418 -8.76 12.86 -22.04
N HIS A 419 -9.74 12.94 -22.95
CA HIS A 419 -10.54 11.80 -23.37
C HIS A 419 -9.71 10.78 -24.16
N LEU A 420 -8.94 11.24 -25.15
CA LEU A 420 -8.00 10.40 -25.91
C LEU A 420 -6.94 9.74 -25.02
N GLY A 421 -6.51 10.40 -23.94
CA GLY A 421 -5.64 9.81 -22.92
C GLY A 421 -6.28 8.65 -22.15
N LYS A 422 -7.58 8.74 -21.84
CA LYS A 422 -8.35 7.63 -21.23
C LYS A 422 -8.51 6.47 -22.21
N ASP A 423 -8.74 6.76 -23.49
CA ASP A 423 -8.84 5.74 -24.54
C ASP A 423 -7.47 5.05 -24.79
N ALA A 424 -6.35 5.77 -24.63
CA ALA A 424 -5.01 5.19 -24.65
C ALA A 424 -4.77 4.24 -23.46
N ALA A 425 -5.16 4.63 -22.24
CA ALA A 425 -5.08 3.75 -21.06
C ALA A 425 -5.99 2.51 -21.19
N ALA A 426 -7.17 2.67 -21.80
CA ALA A 426 -8.04 1.54 -22.16
C ALA A 426 -7.38 0.61 -23.20
N ALA A 427 -6.64 1.17 -24.17
CA ALA A 427 -5.86 0.38 -25.13
C ALA A 427 -4.68 -0.37 -24.49
N GLU A 428 -4.02 0.19 -23.47
CA GLU A 428 -2.95 -0.50 -22.74
C GLU A 428 -3.48 -1.64 -21.87
N THR A 429 -4.54 -1.41 -21.08
CA THR A 429 -5.19 -2.48 -20.31
C THR A 429 -5.76 -3.58 -21.21
N PHE A 430 -6.22 -3.24 -22.43
CA PHE A 430 -6.58 -4.23 -23.45
C PHE A 430 -5.37 -5.03 -23.94
N ARG A 431 -4.22 -4.38 -24.24
CA ARG A 431 -2.96 -5.07 -24.60
C ARG A 431 -2.47 -6.00 -23.50
N GLU A 432 -2.59 -5.63 -22.24
CA GLU A 432 -2.22 -6.49 -21.10
C GLU A 432 -3.13 -7.72 -21.00
N ARG A 433 -4.44 -7.55 -21.14
CA ARG A 433 -5.39 -8.69 -21.24
C ARG A 433 -5.03 -9.60 -22.42
N LEU A 434 -4.64 -9.04 -23.56
CA LEU A 434 -4.19 -9.80 -24.73
C LEU A 434 -2.89 -10.57 -24.48
N ARG A 435 -1.94 -10.00 -23.74
CA ARG A 435 -0.72 -10.71 -23.28
C ARG A 435 -1.07 -11.86 -22.32
N ALA A 436 -1.98 -11.65 -21.39
CA ALA A 436 -2.44 -12.68 -20.45
C ALA A 436 -3.13 -13.85 -21.19
N VAL A 437 -4.08 -13.54 -22.08
CA VAL A 437 -4.76 -14.54 -22.92
C VAL A 437 -3.78 -15.29 -23.84
N ASN A 438 -2.75 -14.63 -24.36
CA ASN A 438 -1.70 -15.30 -25.15
C ASN A 438 -0.81 -16.22 -24.29
N ALA A 439 -0.52 -15.84 -23.03
CA ALA A 439 0.21 -16.70 -22.10
C ALA A 439 -0.63 -17.94 -21.72
N GLU A 440 -1.92 -17.78 -21.48
CA GLU A 440 -2.86 -18.88 -21.21
C GLU A 440 -3.03 -19.81 -22.42
N ASN A 441 -3.17 -19.27 -23.64
CA ASN A 441 -3.15 -20.09 -24.86
C ASN A 441 -1.84 -20.88 -25.02
N LYS A 442 -0.70 -20.33 -24.59
CA LYS A 442 0.59 -21.04 -24.61
C LYS A 442 0.63 -22.20 -23.59
N THR A 443 0.07 -22.03 -22.39
CA THR A 443 -0.01 -23.13 -21.40
C THR A 443 -1.03 -24.20 -21.81
N LEU A 444 -2.14 -23.81 -22.43
CA LEU A 444 -3.13 -24.73 -22.98
C LEU A 444 -2.57 -25.56 -24.14
N ARG A 445 -1.83 -24.96 -25.08
CA ARG A 445 -1.13 -25.70 -26.15
C ARG A 445 -0.15 -26.73 -25.58
N LYS A 446 0.66 -26.34 -24.59
CA LYS A 446 1.58 -27.27 -23.90
C LYS A 446 0.85 -28.43 -23.24
N ARG A 447 -0.30 -28.19 -22.59
CA ARG A 447 -1.15 -29.25 -22.02
C ARG A 447 -1.74 -30.17 -23.09
N VAL A 448 -2.13 -29.65 -24.25
CA VAL A 448 -2.61 -30.46 -25.38
C VAL A 448 -1.49 -31.34 -25.96
N GLU A 449 -0.27 -30.81 -26.08
CA GLU A 449 0.93 -31.56 -26.47
C GLU A 449 1.27 -32.67 -25.44
N GLU A 450 1.23 -32.35 -24.14
CA GLU A 450 1.44 -33.32 -23.04
C GLU A 450 0.37 -34.44 -23.05
N LEU A 451 -0.91 -34.10 -23.29
CA LEU A 451 -2.00 -35.08 -23.40
C LEU A 451 -1.91 -35.92 -24.68
N ALA A 452 -1.46 -35.35 -25.80
CA ALA A 452 -1.21 -36.10 -27.03
C ALA A 452 -0.08 -37.12 -26.83
N ALA A 453 1.05 -36.69 -26.26
CA ALA A 453 2.17 -37.55 -25.93
C ALA A 453 1.79 -38.67 -24.94
N ALA A 454 0.96 -38.38 -23.93
CA ALA A 454 0.43 -39.39 -23.02
C ALA A 454 -0.44 -40.43 -23.75
N ARG A 455 -1.33 -39.97 -24.65
CA ARG A 455 -2.20 -40.86 -25.44
C ARG A 455 -1.43 -41.73 -26.43
N ASP A 456 -0.34 -41.22 -27.00
CA ASP A 456 0.52 -42.00 -27.88
C ASP A 456 1.39 -43.01 -27.10
N ALA A 457 1.83 -42.66 -25.89
CA ALA A 457 2.46 -43.62 -24.98
C ALA A 457 1.48 -44.73 -24.51
N GLU A 458 0.20 -44.41 -24.31
CA GLU A 458 -0.84 -45.42 -24.04
C GLU A 458 -1.09 -46.33 -25.25
N ARG A 459 -1.15 -45.78 -26.46
CA ARG A 459 -1.22 -46.57 -27.71
C ARG A 459 -0.02 -47.49 -27.87
N GLU A 460 1.19 -47.01 -27.58
CA GLU A 460 2.40 -47.83 -27.64
C GLU A 460 2.36 -48.97 -26.60
N ARG A 461 1.88 -48.70 -25.38
CA ARG A 461 1.65 -49.74 -24.37
C ARG A 461 0.60 -50.77 -24.83
N ALA A 462 -0.50 -50.32 -25.42
CA ALA A 462 -1.54 -51.20 -25.97
C ALA A 462 -0.98 -52.10 -27.09
N LEU A 463 -0.23 -51.53 -28.04
CA LEU A 463 0.43 -52.28 -29.12
C LEU A 463 1.47 -53.27 -28.57
N ARG A 464 2.25 -52.90 -27.54
CA ARG A 464 3.20 -53.83 -26.89
C ARG A 464 2.47 -54.99 -26.19
N LEU A 465 1.30 -54.74 -25.58
CA LEU A 465 0.46 -55.80 -24.99
C LEU A 465 -0.17 -56.70 -26.06
N GLU A 466 -0.57 -56.15 -27.21
CA GLU A 466 -1.12 -56.89 -28.34
C GLU A 466 -0.05 -57.74 -29.07
N VAL A 467 1.19 -57.23 -29.16
CA VAL A 467 2.35 -58.01 -29.62
C VAL A 467 2.72 -59.12 -28.62
N ALA A 468 2.65 -58.86 -27.30
CA ALA A 468 2.89 -59.88 -26.28
C ALA A 468 1.80 -60.97 -26.24
N SER A 469 0.53 -60.62 -26.47
CA SER A 469 -0.58 -61.59 -26.53
C SER A 469 -0.54 -62.42 -27.83
N SER A 470 -0.15 -61.83 -28.96
CA SER A 470 0.03 -62.58 -30.22
C SER A 470 1.26 -63.49 -30.21
N LEU A 471 2.36 -63.08 -29.56
CA LEU A 471 3.54 -63.94 -29.33
C LEU A 471 3.25 -65.12 -28.38
N THR A 472 2.32 -64.99 -27.44
CA THR A 472 1.93 -66.09 -26.53
C THR A 472 0.87 -67.03 -27.13
N ALA A 473 0.23 -66.65 -28.23
CA ALA A 473 -0.74 -67.49 -28.96
C ALA A 473 -0.11 -68.44 -30.01
N SER A 474 1.19 -68.32 -30.30
CA SER A 474 1.90 -69.13 -31.31
C SER A 474 3.15 -69.81 -30.73
N ALA A 475 2.93 -70.76 -29.82
CA ALA A 475 3.98 -71.65 -29.31
C ALA A 475 3.68 -73.11 -29.73
N PRO A 476 4.06 -73.53 -30.95
CA PRO A 476 4.08 -74.96 -31.27
C PRO A 476 5.19 -75.66 -30.47
N SER A 477 4.88 -76.85 -29.98
CA SER A 477 5.79 -77.69 -29.21
C SER A 477 7.07 -78.05 -29.97
N GLN A 478 8.23 -77.92 -29.31
CA GLN A 478 9.45 -78.63 -29.68
C GLN A 478 10.19 -79.19 -28.44
N PRO A 479 10.76 -80.41 -28.54
CA PRO A 479 11.56 -81.00 -27.47
C PRO A 479 13.08 -80.80 -27.65
N GLN A 480 13.76 -80.63 -26.50
CA GLN A 480 15.13 -81.10 -26.16
C GLN A 480 16.33 -80.89 -27.10
N LEU A 481 17.24 -79.98 -26.69
CA LEU A 481 18.73 -80.12 -26.61
C LEU A 481 19.55 -80.34 -27.92
N PRO A 482 20.90 -80.17 -27.91
CA PRO A 482 21.83 -79.56 -26.94
C PRO A 482 22.78 -78.47 -27.54
N ALA A 483 23.71 -78.01 -26.69
CA ALA A 483 24.85 -77.10 -26.88
C ALA A 483 25.60 -77.01 -28.23
N VAL A 484 26.20 -75.82 -28.50
CA VAL A 484 27.54 -75.60 -29.11
C VAL A 484 27.91 -74.09 -29.10
N THR A 485 29.15 -73.74 -28.73
CA THR A 485 29.83 -72.44 -28.95
C THR A 485 30.83 -72.58 -30.14
N PRO A 486 31.53 -71.54 -30.68
CA PRO A 486 31.58 -70.09 -30.38
C PRO A 486 31.45 -69.17 -31.64
N ALA A 487 31.63 -67.84 -31.50
CA ALA A 487 32.46 -66.95 -32.38
C ALA A 487 32.08 -65.44 -32.35
N SER A 488 33.10 -64.57 -32.45
CA SER A 488 33.06 -63.15 -32.87
C SER A 488 33.05 -63.04 -34.42
N PRO A 489 32.77 -61.89 -35.12
CA PRO A 489 33.28 -60.53 -34.82
C PRO A 489 32.41 -59.27 -35.18
N VAL A 490 32.89 -58.12 -34.67
CA VAL A 490 33.02 -56.69 -35.17
C VAL A 490 32.48 -56.29 -36.59
N PRO A 491 32.42 -54.99 -36.98
CA PRO A 491 31.40 -53.93 -36.74
C PRO A 491 30.69 -53.39 -38.02
N THR A 492 29.67 -52.52 -37.91
CA THR A 492 29.44 -51.42 -38.91
C THR A 492 28.51 -50.30 -38.42
N ALA A 493 28.80 -49.05 -38.81
CA ALA A 493 27.86 -47.92 -38.81
C ALA A 493 27.09 -47.87 -40.16
N PRO A 494 25.97 -47.12 -40.27
CA PRO A 494 26.06 -45.76 -40.85
C PRO A 494 25.06 -44.75 -40.20
N ALA A 495 25.44 -43.51 -39.91
CA ALA A 495 25.46 -42.32 -40.78
C ALA A 495 24.24 -41.38 -40.61
N SER A 496 24.51 -40.07 -40.63
CA SER A 496 23.53 -38.98 -40.64
C SER A 496 22.75 -38.90 -41.96
N PRO A 497 21.72 -38.03 -42.03
CA PRO A 497 21.86 -36.95 -43.01
C PRO A 497 21.60 -35.55 -42.43
N GLN A 498 22.24 -34.56 -43.06
CA GLN A 498 22.11 -33.13 -42.79
C GLN A 498 21.17 -32.45 -43.84
N PRO A 499 20.89 -31.13 -43.77
CA PRO A 499 19.60 -30.56 -44.21
C PRO A 499 19.65 -29.93 -45.61
N GLN A 500 18.47 -29.76 -46.25
CA GLN A 500 18.31 -28.87 -47.40
C GLN A 500 16.91 -28.22 -47.52
N HIS A 501 16.94 -26.91 -47.82
CA HIS A 501 16.00 -26.09 -48.61
C HIS A 501 14.56 -25.75 -48.14
N SER A 502 14.39 -24.46 -47.82
CA SER A 502 13.25 -23.59 -48.18
C SER A 502 13.24 -23.32 -49.72
N PRO A 503 12.22 -22.71 -50.39
CA PRO A 503 11.34 -21.63 -49.89
C PRO A 503 9.88 -21.50 -50.45
N THR A 504 9.25 -20.35 -50.08
CA THR A 504 8.26 -19.53 -50.84
C THR A 504 6.74 -19.79 -50.86
N THR A 505 6.03 -18.70 -50.50
CA THR A 505 4.76 -18.12 -51.04
C THR A 505 3.37 -18.62 -50.64
N ARG A 506 2.47 -17.61 -50.50
CA ARG A 506 1.00 -17.62 -50.29
C ARG A 506 0.54 -18.22 -48.95
N GLY A 507 -0.52 -17.72 -48.32
CA GLY A 507 -1.45 -16.63 -48.65
C GLY A 507 -2.66 -16.71 -47.72
N ASP A 508 -3.47 -15.65 -47.64
CA ASP A 508 -4.77 -15.60 -46.95
C ASP A 508 -4.71 -15.74 -45.39
N SER A 509 -5.57 -15.13 -44.58
CA SER A 509 -6.51 -14.00 -44.79
C SER A 509 -6.84 -13.38 -43.43
N ALA A 510 -6.67 -12.07 -43.26
CA ALA A 510 -7.13 -11.37 -42.06
C ALA A 510 -8.64 -11.06 -42.15
N PRO A 511 -9.42 -11.19 -41.05
CA PRO A 511 -10.83 -10.79 -41.06
C PRO A 511 -10.98 -9.25 -41.11
N PRO A 512 -11.97 -8.71 -41.83
CA PRO A 512 -12.07 -7.28 -42.08
C PRO A 512 -12.60 -6.50 -40.87
N VAL A 513 -11.96 -5.36 -40.59
CA VAL A 513 -12.47 -4.31 -39.69
C VAL A 513 -13.70 -3.66 -40.35
N LYS A 514 -14.83 -3.63 -39.64
CA LYS A 514 -16.01 -2.86 -40.09
C LYS A 514 -15.79 -1.38 -39.86
N VAL A 515 -15.69 -0.62 -40.95
CA VAL A 515 -15.88 0.83 -40.95
C VAL A 515 -17.38 1.10 -40.73
N LEU A 516 -17.71 1.92 -39.74
CA LEU A 516 -19.04 2.51 -39.59
C LEU A 516 -19.01 3.90 -40.22
N THR A 517 -19.77 4.08 -41.30
CA THR A 517 -20.00 5.37 -41.94
C THR A 517 -21.16 6.11 -41.29
N GLU A 518 -21.06 7.43 -41.18
CA GLU A 518 -22.17 8.29 -40.80
C GLU A 518 -23.32 8.19 -41.81
N GLY A 519 -24.54 7.98 -41.32
CA GLY A 519 -25.73 7.93 -42.16
C GLY A 519 -26.87 7.16 -41.54
N ASP A 520 -27.60 7.79 -40.61
CA ASP A 520 -29.05 7.60 -40.39
C ASP A 520 -29.57 8.48 -39.22
N ARG A 521 -29.62 9.80 -39.44
CA ARG A 521 -30.39 10.74 -38.59
C ARG A 521 -31.72 11.10 -39.27
N ALA A 522 -32.73 10.24 -39.20
CA ALA A 522 -34.12 10.63 -39.47
C ALA A 522 -35.17 9.66 -38.91
N ARG A 523 -36.28 10.23 -38.38
CA ARG A 523 -37.58 9.60 -38.02
C ARG A 523 -37.74 8.97 -36.63
N VAL A 524 -37.95 9.81 -35.60
CA VAL A 524 -39.11 9.66 -34.70
C VAL A 524 -39.70 11.04 -34.38
N ALA A 525 -40.79 11.39 -35.04
CA ALA A 525 -41.63 12.52 -34.64
C ALA A 525 -43.09 12.25 -35.06
N ARG A 526 -43.97 11.97 -34.08
CA ARG A 526 -45.46 12.05 -34.14
C ARG A 526 -46.09 11.47 -32.85
N ARG A 527 -46.56 12.33 -31.93
CA ARG A 527 -47.95 12.36 -31.37
C ARG A 527 -48.09 13.23 -30.12
N GLY A 528 -49.13 14.07 -30.10
CA GLY A 528 -49.70 14.74 -28.92
C GLY A 528 -48.99 16.03 -28.47
N GLY A 529 -49.62 17.20 -28.27
CA GLY A 529 -50.99 17.64 -28.61
C GLY A 529 -51.81 18.16 -27.42
N LEU A 530 -52.30 19.42 -27.50
CA LEU A 530 -53.23 20.14 -26.59
C LEU A 530 -52.57 20.57 -25.24
N ARG A 531 -52.68 21.77 -24.62
CA ARG A 531 -53.44 23.06 -24.78
C ARG A 531 -52.51 24.24 -24.33
N GLY A 532 -52.78 25.54 -24.44
CA GLY A 532 -53.83 26.30 -25.15
C GLY A 532 -54.29 27.60 -24.44
N ALA A 533 -54.03 28.78 -25.05
CA ALA A 533 -54.47 30.17 -24.70
C ALA A 533 -53.90 30.86 -23.43
N PRO A 534 -53.97 32.21 -23.27
CA PRO A 534 -54.25 33.29 -24.26
C PRO A 534 -53.10 34.32 -24.40
N GLY A 535 -53.13 35.18 -25.42
CA GLY A 535 -52.13 36.26 -25.57
C GLY A 535 -52.17 37.02 -26.90
N GLY A 536 -53.33 37.52 -27.31
CA GLY A 536 -53.55 38.11 -28.65
C GLY A 536 -52.81 39.44 -28.91
N ASP A 537 -52.58 40.25 -27.88
CA ASP A 537 -52.17 41.66 -28.07
C ASP A 537 -50.65 41.85 -28.24
N ARG A 538 -49.83 40.87 -27.84
CA ARG A 538 -48.37 40.95 -27.98
C ARG A 538 -47.85 40.80 -29.40
N VAL A 539 -48.63 40.20 -30.32
CA VAL A 539 -48.17 39.98 -31.70
C VAL A 539 -48.18 41.27 -32.51
N ALA A 540 -49.11 42.20 -32.21
CA ALA A 540 -49.08 43.55 -32.76
C ALA A 540 -47.93 44.39 -32.18
N GLU A 541 -47.76 44.38 -30.85
CA GLU A 541 -46.67 45.10 -30.18
C GLU A 541 -45.27 44.64 -30.64
N LEU A 542 -45.11 43.34 -30.93
CA LEU A 542 -43.87 42.78 -31.48
C LEU A 542 -43.68 43.08 -32.98
N ALA A 543 -44.76 43.23 -33.75
CA ALA A 543 -44.66 43.67 -35.15
C ALA A 543 -44.21 45.13 -35.26
N ASP A 544 -44.79 46.02 -34.45
CA ASP A 544 -44.41 47.44 -34.41
C ASP A 544 -42.98 47.63 -33.85
N ARG A 545 -42.58 46.84 -32.85
CA ARG A 545 -41.17 46.80 -32.39
C ARG A 545 -40.21 46.28 -33.46
N ARG A 546 -40.61 45.31 -34.28
CA ARG A 546 -39.77 44.80 -35.37
C ARG A 546 -39.61 45.83 -36.49
N ALA A 547 -40.67 46.56 -36.83
CA ALA A 547 -40.60 47.69 -37.77
C ALA A 547 -39.72 48.84 -37.24
N ALA A 548 -39.71 49.09 -35.92
CA ALA A 548 -38.80 50.04 -35.29
C ALA A 548 -37.33 49.57 -35.27
N LEU A 549 -37.09 48.25 -35.20
CA LEU A 549 -35.75 47.66 -35.28
C LEU A 549 -35.21 47.56 -36.72
N GLU A 550 -36.07 47.38 -37.74
CA GLU A 550 -35.66 47.45 -39.15
C GLU A 550 -35.24 48.87 -39.59
N ALA A 551 -35.47 49.89 -38.75
CA ALA A 551 -34.92 51.25 -38.89
C ALA A 551 -33.62 51.49 -38.10
N CYS A 552 -33.14 50.51 -37.32
CA CYS A 552 -31.87 50.61 -36.63
C CYS A 552 -30.68 50.48 -37.59
N SER A 553 -29.60 51.19 -37.28
CA SER A 553 -28.36 51.11 -38.09
C SER A 553 -27.75 49.71 -38.02
N PRO A 554 -26.95 49.27 -39.02
CA PRO A 554 -26.31 47.95 -39.00
C PRO A 554 -25.48 47.67 -37.73
N ALA A 555 -24.93 48.72 -37.11
CA ALA A 555 -24.19 48.62 -35.84
C ALA A 555 -25.09 48.27 -34.64
N GLN A 556 -26.37 48.67 -34.65
CA GLN A 556 -27.35 48.32 -33.61
C GLN A 556 -27.92 46.92 -33.83
N GLN A 557 -28.08 46.49 -35.08
CA GLN A 557 -28.47 45.12 -35.40
C GLN A 557 -27.41 44.11 -34.93
N ALA A 558 -26.14 44.36 -35.25
CA ALA A 558 -25.02 43.56 -34.76
C ALA A 558 -24.93 43.52 -33.22
N LEU A 559 -25.30 44.61 -32.54
CA LEU A 559 -25.35 44.68 -31.07
C LEU A 559 -26.52 43.88 -30.48
N LEU A 560 -27.63 43.73 -31.21
CA LEU A 560 -28.75 42.87 -30.82
C LEU A 560 -28.42 41.40 -31.03
N ASP A 561 -27.81 41.04 -32.16
CA ASP A 561 -27.34 39.68 -32.42
C ASP A 561 -26.30 39.24 -31.36
N ASP A 562 -25.32 40.10 -31.04
CA ASP A 562 -24.34 39.88 -29.95
C ASP A 562 -24.99 39.70 -28.56
N LEU A 563 -26.17 40.30 -28.33
CA LEU A 563 -26.91 40.20 -27.07
C LEU A 563 -27.82 38.96 -27.03
N GLU A 564 -28.36 38.52 -28.16
CA GLU A 564 -29.10 37.24 -28.25
C GLU A 564 -28.15 36.04 -28.11
N ASP A 565 -26.97 36.07 -28.73
CA ASP A 565 -25.91 35.07 -28.53
C ASP A 565 -25.50 35.01 -27.05
N LEU A 566 -25.21 36.16 -26.42
CA LEU A 566 -24.87 36.22 -24.98
C LEU A 566 -26.00 35.71 -24.08
N ALA A 567 -27.26 35.93 -24.45
CA ALA A 567 -28.41 35.42 -23.71
C ALA A 567 -28.56 33.89 -23.83
N MET A 568 -28.21 33.29 -24.98
CA MET A 568 -28.14 31.84 -25.14
C MET A 568 -26.99 31.24 -24.33
N ASP A 569 -25.78 31.81 -24.40
CA ASP A 569 -24.61 31.33 -23.64
C ASP A 569 -24.88 31.34 -22.12
N LEU A 570 -25.51 32.41 -21.60
CA LEU A 570 -25.90 32.51 -20.19
C LEU A 570 -27.01 31.51 -19.80
N SER A 571 -27.94 31.22 -20.71
CA SER A 571 -28.97 30.18 -20.51
C SER A 571 -28.35 28.78 -20.42
N ASP A 572 -27.40 28.47 -21.29
CA ASP A 572 -26.71 27.17 -21.31
C ASP A 572 -25.82 27.01 -20.06
N GLN A 573 -25.09 28.04 -19.63
CA GLN A 573 -24.36 28.04 -18.36
C GLN A 573 -25.30 27.83 -17.14
N ALA A 574 -26.46 28.50 -17.10
CA ALA A 574 -27.44 28.30 -16.04
C ALA A 574 -28.00 26.86 -16.02
N SER A 575 -28.16 26.24 -17.19
CA SER A 575 -28.57 24.84 -17.31
C SER A 575 -27.50 23.86 -16.80
N LEU A 576 -26.22 24.13 -17.10
CA LEU A 576 -25.07 23.33 -16.66
C LEU A 576 -24.89 23.37 -15.15
N LEU A 577 -24.91 24.57 -14.55
CA LEU A 577 -24.85 24.75 -13.10
C LEU A 577 -26.04 24.09 -12.39
N SER A 578 -27.24 24.16 -12.99
CA SER A 578 -28.42 23.46 -12.48
C SER A 578 -28.29 21.93 -12.55
N SER A 579 -27.54 21.40 -13.51
CA SER A 579 -27.22 19.96 -13.58
C SER A 579 -26.22 19.56 -12.51
N GLN A 580 -25.11 20.29 -12.39
CA GLN A 580 -24.07 20.04 -11.39
C GLN A 580 -24.61 20.13 -9.96
N LEU A 581 -25.51 21.08 -9.67
CA LEU A 581 -26.16 21.21 -8.36
C LEU A 581 -27.03 19.99 -8.02
N ARG A 582 -27.75 19.41 -8.99
CA ARG A 582 -28.54 18.19 -8.79
C ARG A 582 -27.65 16.97 -8.58
N GLU A 583 -26.52 16.90 -9.26
CA GLU A 583 -25.54 15.82 -9.13
C GLU A 583 -24.86 15.85 -7.76
N ALA A 584 -24.47 17.05 -7.29
CA ALA A 584 -23.98 17.28 -5.93
C ALA A 584 -25.03 16.88 -4.88
N GLN A 585 -26.27 17.35 -5.00
CA GLN A 585 -27.38 16.99 -4.09
C GLN A 585 -27.69 15.48 -4.08
N ALA A 586 -27.58 14.80 -5.23
CA ALA A 586 -27.72 13.35 -5.30
C ALA A 586 -26.57 12.63 -4.57
N SER A 587 -25.34 13.14 -4.65
CA SER A 587 -24.19 12.59 -3.92
C SER A 587 -24.30 12.79 -2.39
N GLU A 588 -24.79 13.95 -1.93
CA GLU A 588 -25.09 14.19 -0.51
C GLU A 588 -26.20 13.27 0.00
N ALA A 589 -27.28 13.09 -0.78
CA ALA A 589 -28.36 12.19 -0.42
C ALA A 589 -27.91 10.72 -0.32
N ALA A 590 -26.98 10.29 -1.19
CA ALA A 590 -26.38 8.95 -1.12
C ALA A 590 -25.51 8.78 0.14
N SER A 591 -24.62 9.74 0.44
CA SER A 591 -23.75 9.67 1.62
C SER A 591 -24.53 9.79 2.94
N ALA A 592 -25.60 10.58 2.97
CA ALA A 592 -26.53 10.68 4.10
C ALA A 592 -27.26 9.34 4.35
N LYS A 593 -27.59 8.60 3.29
CA LYS A 593 -28.22 7.28 3.39
C LYS A 593 -27.25 6.23 3.95
N GLU A 594 -26.01 6.14 3.44
CA GLU A 594 -24.98 5.27 4.01
C GLU A 594 -24.69 5.61 5.49
N CYS A 595 -24.61 6.90 5.82
CA CYS A 595 -24.45 7.34 7.21
C CYS A 595 -25.65 6.97 8.10
N GLY A 596 -26.86 6.87 7.54
CA GLY A 596 -28.05 6.41 8.23
C GLY A 596 -28.04 4.89 8.48
N GLU A 597 -27.70 4.11 7.45
CA GLU A 597 -27.57 2.64 7.52
C GLU A 597 -26.46 2.24 8.51
N LEU A 598 -25.31 2.94 8.51
CA LEU A 598 -24.25 2.75 9.50
C LEU A 598 -24.67 3.09 10.93
N ARG A 599 -25.44 4.16 11.16
CA ARG A 599 -25.99 4.48 12.49
C ARG A 599 -26.96 3.40 12.96
N GLY A 600 -27.79 2.87 12.07
CA GLY A 600 -28.69 1.75 12.35
C GLY A 600 -27.92 0.52 12.86
N ALA A 601 -26.91 0.09 12.11
CA ALA A 601 -26.05 -1.04 12.49
C ALA A 601 -25.34 -0.83 13.85
N ILE A 602 -24.84 0.39 14.13
CA ILE A 602 -24.23 0.73 15.42
C ILE A 602 -25.27 0.62 16.56
N THR A 603 -26.49 1.13 16.38
CA THR A 603 -27.54 1.03 17.41
C THR A 603 -27.99 -0.41 17.66
N GLU A 604 -27.99 -1.26 16.62
CA GLU A 604 -28.32 -2.67 16.76
C GLU A 604 -27.24 -3.45 17.53
N LEU A 605 -25.96 -3.22 17.21
CA LEU A 605 -24.82 -3.77 17.96
C LEU A 605 -24.84 -3.33 19.44
N GLN A 606 -25.10 -2.05 19.71
CA GLN A 606 -25.25 -1.54 21.09
C GLN A 606 -26.39 -2.24 21.84
N HIS A 607 -27.50 -2.55 21.17
CA HIS A 607 -28.59 -3.33 21.75
C HIS A 607 -28.18 -4.79 22.05
N GLN A 608 -27.44 -5.43 21.15
CA GLN A 608 -26.93 -6.80 21.34
C GLN A 608 -25.94 -6.89 22.50
N VAL A 609 -24.97 -5.95 22.60
CA VAL A 609 -24.02 -5.85 23.72
C VAL A 609 -24.76 -5.59 25.04
N SER A 610 -25.79 -4.75 25.03
CA SER A 610 -26.63 -4.49 26.21
C SER A 610 -27.39 -5.74 26.66
N ALA A 611 -27.97 -6.50 25.73
CA ALA A 611 -28.65 -7.76 26.01
C ALA A 611 -27.67 -8.80 26.58
N ALA A 612 -26.48 -8.94 26.00
CA ALA A 612 -25.42 -9.82 26.50
C ALA A 612 -25.02 -9.46 27.95
N LYS A 613 -24.81 -8.17 28.25
CA LYS A 613 -24.51 -7.68 29.61
C LYS A 613 -25.63 -8.00 30.62
N VAL A 614 -26.90 -7.96 30.21
CA VAL A 614 -28.03 -8.36 31.06
C VAL A 614 -28.08 -9.87 31.29
N VAL A 615 -27.81 -10.69 30.27
CA VAL A 615 -27.70 -12.16 30.40
C VAL A 615 -26.55 -12.52 31.34
N THR A 616 -25.37 -11.92 31.16
CA THR A 616 -24.21 -12.09 32.06
C THR A 616 -24.56 -11.76 33.51
N ARG A 617 -25.20 -10.62 33.78
CA ARG A 617 -25.61 -10.23 35.14
C ARG A 617 -26.63 -11.19 35.76
N ARG A 618 -27.57 -11.73 34.96
CA ARG A 618 -28.51 -12.76 35.43
C ARG A 618 -27.79 -14.06 35.77
N LEU A 619 -26.87 -14.52 34.92
CA LEU A 619 -26.07 -15.73 35.17
C LEU A 619 -25.14 -15.59 36.39
N SER A 620 -24.57 -14.40 36.65
CA SER A 620 -23.80 -14.15 37.87
C SER A 620 -24.67 -14.08 39.13
N ALA A 621 -25.94 -13.67 39.02
CA ALA A 621 -26.87 -13.55 40.15
C ALA A 621 -27.53 -14.90 40.53
N THR A 622 -27.54 -15.89 39.62
CA THR A 622 -28.10 -17.23 39.87
C THR A 622 -27.06 -18.28 40.23
N ALA A 623 -25.79 -17.92 40.38
CA ALA A 623 -24.75 -18.84 40.84
C ALA A 623 -24.95 -19.15 42.35
N PRO A 624 -25.27 -20.40 42.74
CA PRO A 624 -25.40 -20.75 44.15
C PRO A 624 -24.02 -20.68 44.84
N PRO A 625 -23.97 -20.32 46.13
CA PRO A 625 -22.71 -20.36 46.89
C PRO A 625 -22.16 -21.79 46.90
N LEU A 626 -20.86 -21.93 46.64
CA LEU A 626 -20.16 -23.20 46.62
C LEU A 626 -20.19 -23.84 48.02
N SER A 627 -21.06 -24.83 48.20
CA SER A 627 -21.01 -25.71 49.36
C SER A 627 -19.73 -26.54 49.32
N THR A 628 -19.01 -26.56 50.44
CA THR A 628 -17.75 -27.30 50.61
C THR A 628 -17.94 -28.76 51.05
N ASP A 629 -19.18 -29.24 51.16
CA ASP A 629 -19.47 -30.60 51.64
C ASP A 629 -19.18 -31.66 50.58
N GLY A 630 -18.10 -32.42 50.81
CA GLY A 630 -17.56 -33.43 49.90
C GLY A 630 -18.40 -34.70 49.74
N SER A 631 -19.60 -34.58 49.18
CA SER A 631 -20.34 -35.72 48.63
C SER A 631 -20.35 -35.66 47.10
N ALA A 632 -19.78 -36.69 46.45
CA ALA A 632 -19.63 -36.70 45.00
C ALA A 632 -21.00 -36.94 44.30
N PRO A 633 -21.51 -36.01 43.48
CA PRO A 633 -22.79 -36.19 42.80
C PRO A 633 -22.66 -37.22 41.66
N LYS A 634 -23.14 -38.45 41.90
CA LYS A 634 -23.27 -39.49 40.87
C LYS A 634 -24.40 -39.18 39.88
N LYS A 635 -24.16 -38.22 38.97
CA LYS A 635 -24.69 -38.14 37.59
C LYS A 635 -24.24 -36.81 36.95
N PRO A 636 -23.50 -36.82 35.82
CA PRO A 636 -23.14 -35.58 35.12
C PRO A 636 -24.39 -34.95 34.49
N HIS A 637 -24.64 -33.66 34.78
CA HIS A 637 -25.68 -32.87 34.12
C HIS A 637 -25.26 -32.50 32.69
N ALA A 638 -25.37 -33.47 31.78
CA ALA A 638 -24.97 -33.37 30.37
C ALA A 638 -25.46 -32.13 29.57
N PRO A 639 -26.69 -31.57 29.74
CA PRO A 639 -27.15 -30.50 28.86
C PRO A 639 -26.47 -29.14 29.11
N LEU A 640 -25.91 -28.89 30.30
CA LEU A 640 -25.29 -27.61 30.63
C LEU A 640 -23.93 -27.41 29.95
N GLY A 641 -23.10 -28.45 29.88
CA GLY A 641 -21.80 -28.38 29.20
C GLY A 641 -21.94 -28.07 27.71
N ALA A 642 -22.86 -28.76 27.02
CA ALA A 642 -23.11 -28.55 25.60
C ALA A 642 -23.60 -27.13 25.26
N ALA A 643 -24.39 -26.51 26.15
CA ALA A 643 -24.83 -25.13 25.97
C ALA A 643 -23.67 -24.12 26.07
N HIS A 644 -22.78 -24.30 27.06
CA HIS A 644 -21.61 -23.43 27.24
C HIS A 644 -20.59 -23.61 26.12
N MET A 645 -20.34 -24.84 25.64
CA MET A 645 -19.47 -25.09 24.49
C MET A 645 -19.96 -24.36 23.23
N ARG A 646 -21.26 -24.46 22.91
CA ARG A 646 -21.87 -23.70 21.79
C ARG A 646 -21.74 -22.18 21.96
N GLN A 647 -21.77 -21.69 23.20
CA GLN A 647 -21.56 -20.27 23.49
C GLN A 647 -20.09 -19.86 23.26
N VAL A 648 -19.11 -20.70 23.64
CA VAL A 648 -17.69 -20.47 23.34
C VAL A 648 -17.44 -20.50 21.82
N ASP A 649 -18.01 -21.46 21.10
CA ASP A 649 -17.88 -21.54 19.63
C ASP A 649 -18.53 -20.35 18.93
N ALA A 650 -19.69 -19.88 19.41
CA ALA A 650 -20.33 -18.66 18.92
C ALA A 650 -19.47 -17.40 19.18
N LEU A 651 -18.85 -17.29 20.37
CA LEU A 651 -17.95 -16.19 20.70
C LEU A 651 -16.65 -16.25 19.87
N ARG A 652 -16.10 -17.44 19.60
CA ARG A 652 -14.97 -17.63 18.69
C ARG A 652 -15.31 -17.23 17.25
N ALA A 653 -16.52 -17.53 16.78
CA ALA A 653 -17.00 -17.08 15.48
C ALA A 653 -17.18 -15.54 15.42
N GLN A 654 -17.69 -14.93 16.50
CA GLN A 654 -17.77 -13.47 16.62
C GLN A 654 -16.37 -12.82 16.65
N LEU A 655 -15.42 -13.40 17.39
CA LEU A 655 -14.02 -12.95 17.43
C LEU A 655 -13.40 -12.99 16.02
N ALA A 656 -13.56 -14.10 15.29
CA ALA A 656 -13.06 -14.24 13.92
C ALA A 656 -13.69 -13.23 12.94
N ALA A 657 -14.98 -12.92 13.09
CA ALA A 657 -15.67 -11.90 12.31
C ALA A 657 -15.16 -10.49 12.62
N ALA A 658 -15.01 -10.15 13.91
CA ALA A 658 -14.45 -8.86 14.34
C ALA A 658 -12.98 -8.70 13.91
N GLU A 659 -12.17 -9.77 13.90
CA GLU A 659 -10.82 -9.72 13.34
C GLU A 659 -10.83 -9.45 11.84
N ALA A 660 -11.76 -10.07 11.09
CA ALA A 660 -11.92 -9.81 9.66
C ALA A 660 -12.33 -8.35 9.39
N GLU A 661 -13.22 -7.78 10.20
CA GLU A 661 -13.58 -6.37 10.10
C GLU A 661 -12.42 -5.44 10.50
N ARG A 662 -11.65 -5.76 11.56
CA ARG A 662 -10.43 -5.00 11.90
C ARG A 662 -9.41 -5.03 10.77
N ARG A 663 -9.21 -6.18 10.11
CA ARG A 663 -8.33 -6.31 8.93
C ARG A 663 -8.84 -5.49 7.74
N ALA A 664 -10.15 -5.43 7.51
CA ALA A 664 -10.75 -4.58 6.48
C ALA A 664 -10.61 -3.09 6.79
N ALA A 665 -10.87 -2.67 8.04
CA ALA A 665 -10.69 -1.31 8.51
C ALA A 665 -9.21 -0.86 8.43
N ALA A 666 -8.26 -1.74 8.76
CA ALA A 666 -6.83 -1.47 8.60
C ALA A 666 -6.45 -1.20 7.13
N ARG A 667 -6.91 -2.04 6.18
CA ARG A 667 -6.69 -1.81 4.74
C ARG A 667 -7.33 -0.51 4.24
N ARG A 668 -8.50 -0.13 4.77
CA ARG A 668 -9.13 1.17 4.44
C ARG A 668 -8.35 2.35 5.02
N CYS A 669 -7.75 2.22 6.21
CA CYS A 669 -6.82 3.23 6.75
C CYS A 669 -5.59 3.38 5.83
N GLU A 670 -4.96 2.27 5.42
CA GLU A 670 -3.80 2.28 4.53
C GLU A 670 -4.12 2.93 3.17
N ALA A 671 -5.28 2.64 2.59
CA ALA A 671 -5.75 3.28 1.36
C ALA A 671 -5.96 4.80 1.53
N LEU A 672 -6.64 5.23 2.60
CA LEU A 672 -6.86 6.65 2.91
C LEU A 672 -5.54 7.39 3.23
N GLU A 673 -4.56 6.74 3.84
CA GLU A 673 -3.24 7.33 4.08
C GLU A 673 -2.43 7.51 2.77
N LEU A 674 -2.61 6.62 1.79
CA LEU A 674 -2.06 6.79 0.44
C LEU A 674 -2.77 7.91 -0.35
N GLU A 675 -4.11 7.98 -0.31
CA GLU A 675 -4.87 9.08 -0.92
C GLU A 675 -4.52 10.44 -0.32
N LEU A 676 -4.32 10.48 1.00
CA LEU A 676 -3.87 11.67 1.74
C LEU A 676 -2.45 12.09 1.35
N ALA A 677 -1.54 11.13 1.15
CA ALA A 677 -0.19 11.41 0.64
C ALA A 677 -0.25 11.96 -0.81
N ALA A 678 -1.09 11.38 -1.67
CA ALA A 678 -1.30 11.86 -3.03
C ALA A 678 -1.90 13.27 -3.06
N ALA A 679 -2.92 13.56 -2.24
CA ALA A 679 -3.54 14.88 -2.14
C ALA A 679 -2.56 15.96 -1.63
N ARG A 680 -1.65 15.60 -0.70
CA ARG A 680 -0.57 16.49 -0.25
C ARG A 680 0.43 16.76 -1.37
N MET A 681 0.90 15.71 -2.05
CA MET A 681 1.81 15.86 -3.18
C MET A 681 1.19 16.71 -4.31
N GLU A 682 -0.10 16.53 -4.60
CA GLU A 682 -0.84 17.35 -5.57
C GLU A 682 -0.89 18.82 -5.12
N ALA A 683 -1.22 19.10 -3.85
CA ALA A 683 -1.21 20.46 -3.30
C ALA A 683 0.18 21.12 -3.28
N ASP A 684 1.25 20.35 -3.11
CA ASP A 684 2.64 20.82 -3.19
C ASP A 684 3.08 21.06 -4.65
N LEU A 685 2.64 20.21 -5.59
CA LEU A 685 2.82 20.42 -7.04
C LEU A 685 2.08 21.66 -7.54
N TYR A 686 0.88 21.96 -7.05
CA TYR A 686 0.22 23.23 -7.34
C TYR A 686 1.00 24.41 -6.75
N ARG A 687 1.40 24.35 -5.47
CA ARG A 687 2.17 25.44 -4.83
C ARG A 687 3.49 25.74 -5.54
N THR A 688 4.24 24.71 -5.94
CA THR A 688 5.50 24.87 -6.69
C THR A 688 5.28 25.42 -8.10
N ARG A 689 4.28 24.93 -8.86
CA ARG A 689 3.91 25.48 -10.17
C ARG A 689 3.47 26.95 -10.10
N HIS A 690 2.64 27.31 -9.11
CA HIS A 690 2.22 28.69 -8.91
C HIS A 690 3.38 29.60 -8.45
N ALA A 691 4.29 29.11 -7.61
CA ALA A 691 5.50 29.84 -7.23
C ALA A 691 6.46 30.07 -8.42
N ALA A 692 6.54 29.12 -9.36
CA ALA A 692 7.28 29.28 -10.61
C ALA A 692 6.61 30.33 -11.52
N ALA A 693 5.31 30.20 -11.78
CA ALA A 693 4.55 31.15 -12.59
C ALA A 693 4.57 32.58 -12.01
N ALA A 694 4.51 32.74 -10.69
CA ALA A 694 4.64 34.03 -10.03
C ALA A 694 6.04 34.63 -10.17
N LYS A 695 7.11 33.81 -10.17
CA LYS A 695 8.48 34.27 -10.47
C LYS A 695 8.65 34.67 -11.92
N GLU A 696 8.08 33.91 -12.86
CA GLU A 696 8.08 34.26 -14.28
C GLU A 696 7.32 35.58 -14.54
N LEU A 697 6.17 35.77 -13.90
CA LEU A 697 5.42 37.03 -13.96
C LEU A 697 6.25 38.20 -13.37
N ALA A 698 6.85 38.01 -12.19
CA ALA A 698 7.66 39.05 -11.55
C ALA A 698 8.90 39.41 -12.39
N ALA A 699 9.53 38.43 -13.03
CA ALA A 699 10.64 38.68 -13.97
C ALA A 699 10.16 39.46 -15.21
N ALA A 700 9.04 39.07 -15.81
CA ALA A 700 8.46 39.78 -16.95
C ALA A 700 8.05 41.23 -16.61
N VAL A 701 7.53 41.48 -15.40
CA VAL A 701 7.23 42.85 -14.92
C VAL A 701 8.52 43.63 -14.71
N ALA A 702 9.55 43.04 -14.09
CA ALA A 702 10.84 43.70 -13.89
C ALA A 702 11.57 44.03 -15.21
N GLU A 703 11.47 43.17 -16.24
CA GLU A 703 12.00 43.46 -17.58
C GLU A 703 11.26 44.62 -18.25
N LEU A 704 9.94 44.75 -18.02
CA LEU A 704 9.15 45.88 -18.51
C LEU A 704 9.45 47.19 -17.78
N GLU A 705 9.72 47.14 -16.47
CA GLU A 705 10.14 48.31 -15.69
C GLU A 705 11.59 48.74 -16.00
N ALA A 706 12.47 47.82 -16.36
CA ALA A 706 13.85 48.11 -16.77
C ALA A 706 13.96 48.66 -18.20
N GLY A 707 12.96 48.38 -19.06
CA GLY A 707 12.85 48.91 -20.42
C GLY A 707 12.38 50.37 -20.47
N GLY A 708 13.23 51.29 -20.02
CA GLY A 708 12.89 52.71 -19.83
C GLY A 708 12.37 53.48 -21.05
N ASP A 709 11.70 54.60 -20.73
CA ASP A 709 10.91 55.60 -21.50
C ASP A 709 10.96 55.73 -23.04
N ASP A 710 11.95 55.20 -23.76
CA ASP A 710 12.10 55.34 -25.22
C ASP A 710 11.34 54.27 -26.04
N ALA A 711 10.74 53.27 -25.39
CA ALA A 711 10.00 52.19 -26.05
C ALA A 711 8.58 52.62 -26.47
N THR A 712 8.43 53.06 -27.72
CA THR A 712 7.15 53.48 -28.30
C THR A 712 6.08 52.37 -28.37
N ALA A 713 5.18 52.36 -27.38
CA ALA A 713 3.77 51.93 -27.43
C ALA A 713 3.39 50.51 -27.94
N ALA A 714 4.32 49.63 -28.31
CA ALA A 714 4.04 48.32 -28.88
C ALA A 714 3.79 47.21 -27.82
N ALA A 715 2.67 47.33 -27.12
CA ALA A 715 1.88 46.25 -26.48
C ALA A 715 2.60 44.99 -25.91
N PRO A 716 3.10 45.04 -24.66
CA PRO A 716 3.36 43.84 -23.84
C PRO A 716 2.10 43.30 -23.10
N SER A 717 0.93 43.91 -23.34
CA SER A 717 -0.25 43.83 -22.47
C SER A 717 -0.92 42.45 -22.34
N ALA A 718 -0.97 41.64 -23.40
CA ALA A 718 -1.82 40.45 -23.41
C ALA A 718 -1.29 39.30 -22.53
N ALA A 719 0.02 39.06 -22.55
CA ALA A 719 0.65 38.01 -21.75
C ALA A 719 0.59 38.32 -20.25
N VAL A 720 0.87 39.57 -19.88
CA VAL A 720 0.80 40.04 -18.49
C VAL A 720 -0.64 39.98 -17.97
N ALA A 721 -1.63 40.38 -18.77
CA ALA A 721 -3.05 40.29 -18.38
C ALA A 721 -3.53 38.84 -18.22
N ALA A 722 -3.16 37.94 -19.15
CA ALA A 722 -3.51 36.52 -19.05
C ALA A 722 -2.89 35.85 -17.81
N ALA A 723 -1.62 36.13 -17.54
CA ALA A 723 -0.93 35.59 -16.38
C ALA A 723 -1.41 36.22 -15.04
N ALA A 724 -1.82 37.50 -15.05
CA ALA A 724 -2.50 38.13 -13.91
C ALA A 724 -3.89 37.53 -13.63
N ALA A 725 -4.69 37.26 -14.67
CA ALA A 725 -5.97 36.55 -14.55
C ALA A 725 -5.78 35.10 -14.06
N THR A 726 -4.70 34.44 -14.50
CA THR A 726 -4.31 33.12 -14.00
C THR A 726 -3.91 33.19 -12.52
N LEU A 727 -3.18 34.23 -12.09
CA LEU A 727 -2.88 34.47 -10.67
C LEU A 727 -4.15 34.72 -9.84
N ALA A 728 -5.14 35.42 -10.40
CA ALA A 728 -6.39 35.73 -9.71
C ALA A 728 -7.26 34.51 -9.38
N SER A 729 -7.14 33.40 -10.13
CA SER A 729 -7.85 32.13 -9.84
C SER A 729 -7.10 31.19 -8.88
N VAL A 730 -5.83 31.49 -8.56
CA VAL A 730 -5.00 30.68 -7.65
C VAL A 730 -5.62 30.52 -6.25
N PRO A 731 -6.21 31.55 -5.61
CA PRO A 731 -6.84 31.40 -4.29
C PRO A 731 -7.96 30.36 -4.30
N ASP A 732 -8.79 30.33 -5.35
CA ASP A 732 -9.91 29.39 -5.48
C ASP A 732 -9.42 27.96 -5.70
N ILE A 733 -8.39 27.78 -6.54
CA ILE A 733 -7.75 26.47 -6.77
C ILE A 733 -7.09 25.95 -5.48
N GLN A 734 -6.39 26.83 -4.75
CA GLN A 734 -5.79 26.48 -3.45
C GLN A 734 -6.85 26.17 -2.39
N ALA A 735 -7.96 26.92 -2.36
CA ALA A 735 -9.08 26.65 -1.46
C ALA A 735 -9.74 25.29 -1.78
N ALA A 736 -9.94 24.96 -3.05
CA ALA A 736 -10.48 23.67 -3.48
C ALA A 736 -9.54 22.50 -3.13
N ALA A 737 -8.23 22.64 -3.36
CA ALA A 737 -7.23 21.65 -2.97
C ALA A 737 -7.15 21.47 -1.45
N ALA A 738 -7.18 22.56 -0.69
CA ALA A 738 -7.21 22.53 0.78
C ALA A 738 -8.50 21.90 1.33
N ALA A 739 -9.65 22.16 0.69
CA ALA A 739 -10.92 21.53 1.05
C ALA A 739 -10.89 20.01 0.82
N ARG A 740 -10.36 19.55 -0.33
CA ARG A 740 -10.14 18.12 -0.60
C ARG A 740 -9.21 17.49 0.44
N LEU A 741 -8.07 18.11 0.73
CA LEU A 741 -7.13 17.60 1.73
C LEU A 741 -7.79 17.46 3.12
N ARG A 742 -8.56 18.46 3.56
CA ARG A 742 -9.32 18.41 4.82
C ARG A 742 -10.38 17.30 4.84
N ALA A 743 -11.03 17.04 3.71
CA ALA A 743 -12.02 15.95 3.60
C ALA A 743 -11.37 14.57 3.76
N VAL A 744 -10.26 14.32 3.05
CA VAL A 744 -9.50 13.05 3.17
C VAL A 744 -8.90 12.90 4.57
N GLU A 745 -8.37 13.99 5.16
CA GLU A 745 -7.91 13.99 6.56
C GLU A 745 -9.02 13.60 7.55
N ALA A 746 -10.25 14.12 7.36
CA ALA A 746 -11.38 13.78 8.21
C ALA A 746 -11.83 12.31 8.05
N GLU A 747 -11.79 11.74 6.85
CA GLU A 747 -12.06 10.30 6.66
C GLU A 747 -10.97 9.41 7.25
N ALA A 748 -9.70 9.76 7.08
CA ALA A 748 -8.56 9.03 7.66
C ALA A 748 -8.59 9.03 9.20
N VAL A 749 -9.08 10.11 9.82
CA VAL A 749 -9.33 10.15 11.28
C VAL A 749 -10.45 9.17 11.67
N LYS A 750 -11.65 9.28 11.06
CA LYS A 750 -12.78 8.38 11.35
C LYS A 750 -12.43 6.90 11.16
N CYS A 751 -11.62 6.58 10.13
CA CYS A 751 -11.22 5.20 9.87
C CYS A 751 -10.26 4.66 10.93
N ARG A 752 -9.32 5.50 11.42
CA ARG A 752 -8.43 5.14 12.54
C ARG A 752 -9.18 4.98 13.86
N GLU A 753 -10.13 5.88 14.16
CA GLU A 753 -11.01 5.75 15.33
C GLU A 753 -11.81 4.43 15.32
N LYS A 754 -12.40 4.06 14.16
CA LYS A 754 -13.09 2.77 14.02
C LYS A 754 -12.14 1.58 14.19
N ARG A 755 -10.90 1.66 13.69
CA ARG A 755 -9.89 0.60 13.87
C ARG A 755 -9.49 0.43 15.33
N GLU A 756 -9.38 1.51 16.08
CA GLU A 756 -9.08 1.50 17.52
C GLU A 756 -10.26 0.93 18.33
N GLN A 757 -11.49 1.34 18.03
CA GLN A 757 -12.72 0.77 18.63
C GLN A 757 -12.80 -0.75 18.44
N LEU A 758 -12.65 -1.24 17.19
CA LEU A 758 -12.64 -2.67 16.88
C LEU A 758 -11.49 -3.43 17.57
N THR A 759 -10.38 -2.75 17.90
CA THR A 759 -9.26 -3.37 18.64
C THR A 759 -9.64 -3.58 20.10
N VAL A 760 -10.27 -2.58 20.74
CA VAL A 760 -10.77 -2.70 22.12
C VAL A 760 -11.86 -3.78 22.22
N GLU A 761 -12.80 -3.82 21.28
CA GLU A 761 -13.85 -4.85 21.25
C GLU A 761 -13.29 -6.28 21.08
N LEU A 762 -12.23 -6.44 20.27
CA LEU A 762 -11.51 -7.71 20.13
C LEU A 762 -10.79 -8.12 21.42
N ASP A 763 -10.14 -7.19 22.10
CA ASP A 763 -9.44 -7.48 23.36
C ASP A 763 -10.44 -7.82 24.49
N GLU A 764 -11.56 -7.12 24.58
CA GLU A 764 -12.66 -7.44 25.51
C GLU A 764 -13.27 -8.83 25.23
N THR A 765 -13.56 -9.14 23.97
CA THR A 765 -14.15 -10.45 23.60
C THR A 765 -13.15 -11.60 23.76
N ALA A 766 -11.88 -11.40 23.44
CA ALA A 766 -10.83 -12.40 23.68
C ALA A 766 -10.65 -12.70 25.19
N GLN A 767 -10.62 -11.67 26.06
CA GLN A 767 -10.61 -11.87 27.51
C GLN A 767 -11.84 -12.65 27.98
N TYR A 768 -13.01 -12.38 27.42
CA TYR A 768 -14.25 -13.08 27.77
C TYR A 768 -14.23 -14.56 27.37
N VAL A 769 -13.63 -14.90 26.22
CA VAL A 769 -13.41 -16.29 25.79
C VAL A 769 -12.48 -17.02 26.76
N VAL A 770 -11.33 -16.41 27.12
CA VAL A 770 -10.38 -17.00 28.09
C VAL A 770 -11.05 -17.27 29.44
N ILE A 771 -11.82 -16.32 29.97
CA ILE A 771 -12.55 -16.49 31.25
C ILE A 771 -13.58 -17.64 31.18
N LEU A 772 -14.21 -17.87 30.02
CA LEU A 772 -15.12 -19.00 29.83
C LEU A 772 -14.39 -20.34 29.69
N GLU A 773 -13.26 -20.36 28.98
CA GLU A 773 -12.41 -21.55 28.84
C GLU A 773 -11.82 -21.98 30.19
N ASP A 774 -11.32 -21.05 31.00
CA ASP A 774 -10.85 -21.32 32.37
C ASP A 774 -11.97 -21.89 33.27
N ARG A 775 -13.19 -21.33 33.17
CA ARG A 775 -14.36 -21.84 33.91
C ARG A 775 -14.76 -23.24 33.45
N LEU A 776 -14.71 -23.53 32.16
CA LEU A 776 -15.00 -24.86 31.62
C LEU A 776 -13.95 -25.88 32.04
N ALA A 777 -12.67 -25.51 32.00
CA ALA A 777 -11.57 -26.33 32.49
C ALA A 777 -11.71 -26.64 33.99
N GLY A 778 -12.08 -25.65 34.81
CA GLY A 778 -12.39 -25.83 36.24
C GLY A 778 -13.59 -26.74 36.52
N LEU A 779 -14.54 -26.84 35.57
CA LEU A 779 -15.67 -27.78 35.61
C LEU A 779 -15.34 -29.16 35.01
N GLY A 780 -14.08 -29.42 34.64
CA GLY A 780 -13.63 -30.69 34.07
C GLY A 780 -13.86 -30.84 32.56
N TYR A 781 -14.42 -29.83 31.89
CA TYR A 781 -14.55 -29.81 30.44
C TYR A 781 -13.24 -29.30 29.82
N ARG A 782 -12.34 -30.21 29.46
CA ARG A 782 -11.22 -29.85 28.58
C ARG A 782 -11.79 -29.55 27.19
N VAL A 783 -11.58 -28.31 26.73
CA VAL A 783 -11.76 -27.97 25.33
C VAL A 783 -10.65 -28.69 24.57
N GLY A 784 -10.98 -29.84 23.96
CA GLY A 784 -10.07 -30.51 23.07
C GLY A 784 -9.82 -29.63 21.85
N GLU A 785 -8.56 -29.24 21.62
CA GLU A 785 -8.12 -28.86 20.29
C GLU A 785 -8.47 -30.02 19.34
N GLY A 786 -9.14 -29.72 18.23
CA GLY A 786 -9.81 -30.72 17.40
C GLY A 786 -8.86 -31.74 16.79
N GLY A 787 -8.58 -32.82 17.51
CA GLY A 787 -8.21 -34.11 16.94
C GLY A 787 -9.48 -34.89 16.62
N ASP A 788 -9.52 -35.50 15.45
CA ASP A 788 -10.68 -36.25 14.95
C ASP A 788 -10.99 -37.45 15.85
N HIS A 789 -11.88 -37.26 16.83
CA HIS A 789 -12.44 -38.37 17.59
C HIS A 789 -13.48 -39.08 16.73
N GLU A 790 -13.06 -40.20 16.11
CA GLU A 790 -14.00 -41.18 15.57
C GLU A 790 -15.04 -41.55 16.65
N PRO A 791 -16.35 -41.51 16.35
CA PRO A 791 -17.40 -41.92 17.28
C PRO A 791 -17.45 -43.46 17.36
N GLY A 792 -16.46 -44.05 18.03
CA GLY A 792 -16.23 -45.48 18.08
C GLY A 792 -15.90 -46.01 19.48
N VAL A 793 -16.89 -46.72 20.05
CA VAL A 793 -16.89 -47.56 21.27
C VAL A 793 -17.50 -46.91 22.53
N SER A 794 -18.49 -47.64 23.04
CA SER A 794 -19.37 -47.38 24.19
C SER A 794 -18.76 -47.73 25.54
#